data_AF-A0AAV3FPG1-F1
#
_entry.id   AF-A0AAV3FPG1-F1
#
_cell.length_a   1.000
_cell.length_b   1.000
_cell.length_c   1.000
_cell.angle_alpha   90.00
_cell.angle_beta   90.00
_cell.angle_gamma   90.00
#
_symmetry.space_group_name_H-M   'P 1'
#
loop_
_entity.id
_entity.type
_entity.pdbx_description
1 polymer ?
#
loop_
_entity_poly.entity_id
_entity_poly.type
_entity_poly.pdbx_seq_one_letter_code
_entity_poly.pdbx_strand_id
1 'polypeptide(L)'
;MVFTHTKEPQETVIQEDKGAQVVATKQELESENSSLKVALKRESGFEQDATLDASLDTESKEDNNQRSVIQAIATMALELRKQELSIIDAKIIRIQSSTNQRNDVTTTLTFKNGLSLEGVSTEINNPNVRVGIVNPNDTVQIIRPTVKQEADGKVKSLVFTGQLGDQLLIASTAHLKEEQSIALDSYGELVIDGAVELNQKDRPPYSKPITVNILKPKLSSMESSLDSKDFEIVKTIDNLYTWDDQFYLLDFISKQYEVLKTDYQSTKDSVPQIRDILFGEYAVEPLVTAKDHSNTINIYIRSIKPLGLKPMGATPVANQPRPFRSLTPRSARMRRSAPIEEPKSELEHHKRIDYLGDNQSTQQDNPDTTVDNADSQHDTSDLYRLYLDMTGKKQPLDILLIVDKSGSMREGIGSIEKYKYWESRYDQYYQTWISVGAVYFDEYFGPTYQPDRFTSYTYRSKESVSSGTRRDQAVKDALLGSTGLLQKFLDINPQNQLAVVGFQGSVAHRYYDEKLERTPWNTIMYQPSIETSKDADILKNWENSATLDSESLSYLSNNGTNYHAGLLKADEMLQKVANNGHRKIMLFISDGVPTFYFGTDKYRSGNGTTSDENNIINSQVGSKLAIDEFKRKYPNLSLYSLGVSKDINSDTASSSPVVLNYLSGKDHYYGISDTQQLEDTLNKIVEDSKISQLEISDSLSRYVDYYEQQPDLLVTRTSKSTKEVQTLFKDKQITNEGKDIVDKVLFTPKADMQPKGKVTLTFKPDYKVDDEYTYTLSFNVKASDKAYEAYKDMQGTYSVNGDNDTDYSGNQTSSGKGGLPSNSDASVNYMADGREQKLPYKHPVIQVKTVPITFTKVDADNSQKKLAGVEFELRKEDKKTVWETGTTDSNGRLEFKYLQKGKTYYLYEIKARIGYTLPENPWEVAIANNGDIKVKHPIEGELKSKDGSYMIKNHKIYQLPSSGGRGSQIFIIVGSLTATIALLFYRHQHRKKQY
;
A
#
# COMPACT_ATOMS: atom_id res chain seq x y z
N MET A 1 -45.92 -36.99 -28.06
CA MET A 1 -47.16 -36.12 -27.97
C MET A 1 -47.63 -36.02 -26.51
N VAL A 2 -47.05 -35.04 -25.87
CA VAL A 2 -47.41 -33.85 -25.09
C VAL A 2 -48.77 -34.05 -24.41
N PHE A 3 -48.78 -33.86 -23.15
CA PHE A 3 -49.37 -32.79 -22.33
C PHE A 3 -49.76 -33.36 -20.97
N THR A 4 -49.34 -32.66 -19.96
CA THR A 4 -50.30 -31.75 -19.28
C THR A 4 -49.86 -31.55 -17.83
N HIS A 5 -49.61 -30.30 -17.53
CA HIS A 5 -50.33 -29.22 -16.82
C HIS A 5 -50.05 -29.29 -15.32
N THR A 6 -49.22 -28.45 -14.85
CA THR A 6 -48.99 -27.61 -13.65
C THR A 6 -50.21 -26.74 -13.34
N LYS A 7 -50.95 -27.13 -12.18
CA LYS A 7 -51.68 -26.19 -11.29
C LYS A 7 -51.44 -26.58 -9.83
N GLU A 8 -50.74 -25.72 -9.05
CA GLU A 8 -50.58 -25.11 -7.71
C GLU A 8 -51.75 -25.44 -6.80
N PRO A 9 -51.69 -25.36 -5.32
CA PRO A 9 -51.20 -24.61 -4.15
C PRO A 9 -51.64 -25.26 -2.83
N GLN A 10 -50.78 -25.39 -1.73
CA GLN A 10 -51.50 -24.92 -0.52
C GLN A 10 -50.52 -24.76 0.63
N GLU A 11 -50.20 -23.45 0.90
CA GLU A 11 -49.90 -22.76 2.17
C GLU A 11 -50.82 -23.25 3.30
N THR A 12 -50.23 -23.83 4.44
CA THR A 12 -50.82 -23.67 5.80
C THR A 12 -49.84 -22.89 6.68
N VAL A 13 -50.31 -21.62 7.15
CA VAL A 13 -49.92 -20.69 8.23
C VAL A 13 -50.54 -21.17 9.55
N ILE A 14 -49.74 -21.27 10.88
CA ILE A 14 -49.90 -20.44 12.11
C ILE A 14 -48.71 -20.71 13.04
N GLN A 15 -47.83 -19.70 13.41
CA GLN A 15 -47.29 -18.73 14.37
C GLN A 15 -46.38 -19.43 15.38
N GLU A 16 -45.09 -18.87 15.59
CA GLU A 16 -44.15 -18.00 16.31
C GLU A 16 -43.02 -18.85 16.93
N ASP A 17 -41.90 -18.67 16.30
CA ASP A 17 -40.54 -18.24 16.65
C ASP A 17 -39.52 -19.20 16.02
N LYS A 18 -39.02 -18.58 14.90
CA LYS A 18 -37.59 -18.49 14.51
C LYS A 18 -37.12 -19.82 13.89
N GLY A 19 -37.65 -20.08 12.83
CA GLY A 19 -36.87 -21.01 11.97
C GLY A 19 -37.45 -21.04 10.56
N ALA A 20 -36.74 -20.35 9.43
CA ALA A 20 -36.88 -20.65 7.99
C ALA A 20 -36.40 -22.08 7.68
N GLN A 21 -37.38 -22.95 7.31
CA GLN A 21 -37.43 -24.16 6.46
C GLN A 21 -36.84 -23.88 5.07
N VAL A 22 -35.71 -24.69 4.70
CA VAL A 22 -35.19 -24.76 3.31
C VAL A 22 -35.12 -26.24 2.92
N VAL A 23 -35.85 -26.50 1.88
CA VAL A 23 -35.98 -27.57 0.89
C VAL A 23 -34.83 -27.47 -0.13
N ALA A 24 -34.04 -28.74 -0.36
CA ALA A 24 -33.00 -29.56 -1.02
C ALA A 24 -33.40 -29.84 -2.47
N THR A 25 -32.21 -29.96 -3.37
CA THR A 25 -31.89 -31.24 -4.07
C THR A 25 -30.52 -31.10 -4.73
N LYS A 26 -29.51 -32.29 -4.70
CA LYS A 26 -28.70 -33.51 -4.76
C LYS A 26 -27.96 -33.61 -6.09
N GLN A 27 -26.50 -33.98 -6.03
CA GLN A 27 -25.92 -35.10 -6.83
C GLN A 27 -24.53 -35.44 -6.27
N GLU A 28 -24.15 -36.89 -6.08
CA GLU A 28 -23.54 -38.19 -5.77
C GLU A 28 -22.09 -38.28 -6.30
N LEU A 29 -21.04 -38.64 -5.35
CA LEU A 29 -19.78 -39.33 -5.67
C LEU A 29 -19.70 -40.64 -4.87
N GLU A 30 -19.71 -41.81 -5.51
CA GLU A 30 -19.30 -43.23 -5.64
C GLU A 30 -18.11 -43.56 -4.72
N SER A 31 -18.28 -44.14 -3.46
CA SER A 31 -18.01 -45.29 -2.56
C SER A 31 -16.77 -46.07 -3.02
N GLU A 32 -15.52 -45.67 -2.44
CA GLU A 32 -14.67 -46.87 -2.19
C GLU A 32 -14.05 -46.79 -0.79
N ASN A 33 -14.75 -47.16 0.36
CA ASN A 33 -14.48 -48.07 1.52
C ASN A 33 -13.40 -47.48 2.43
N SER A 34 -13.70 -46.44 3.40
CA SER A 34 -12.67 -46.25 4.46
C SER A 34 -13.17 -46.84 5.77
N SER A 35 -13.20 -48.17 6.06
CA SER A 35 -13.45 -48.76 7.39
C SER A 35 -12.66 -48.01 8.49
N LEU A 36 -13.31 -46.97 9.21
CA LEU A 36 -12.84 -46.18 10.36
C LEU A 36 -13.07 -46.97 11.67
N LYS A 37 -11.89 -47.29 12.31
CA LYS A 37 -12.05 -47.96 13.63
C LYS A 37 -11.93 -46.92 14.77
N VAL A 38 -13.05 -46.82 15.57
CA VAL A 38 -13.02 -45.84 16.70
C VAL A 38 -12.89 -46.62 18.00
N ALA A 39 -11.78 -46.38 18.72
CA ALA A 39 -11.65 -47.02 20.04
C ALA A 39 -11.81 -45.99 21.17
N LEU A 40 -12.69 -46.34 22.17
CA LEU A 40 -12.91 -45.38 23.29
C LEU A 40 -12.26 -45.94 24.56
N LYS A 41 -11.42 -45.06 25.25
CA LYS A 41 -10.84 -45.50 26.53
C LYS A 41 -11.45 -44.71 27.68
N ARG A 42 -12.31 -45.47 28.75
CA ARG A 42 -12.82 -44.78 29.97
C ARG A 42 -11.82 -44.91 31.11
N GLU A 43 -11.89 -44.06 32.19
CA GLU A 43 -11.03 -44.03 33.40
C GLU A 43 -10.84 -45.43 33.99
N SER A 44 -11.55 -46.60 33.53
CA SER A 44 -11.42 -47.98 34.08
C SER A 44 -10.73 -48.89 33.06
N GLY A 45 -9.91 -48.35 31.97
CA GLY A 45 -9.15 -49.13 30.97
C GLY A 45 -10.00 -49.45 29.73
N PHE A 46 -9.18 -49.85 28.40
CA PHE A 46 -9.71 -50.05 27.03
C PHE A 46 -10.52 -51.35 26.96
N GLU A 47 -11.89 -51.52 26.99
CA GLU A 47 -12.64 -52.78 26.74
C GLU A 47 -12.48 -53.23 25.28
N GLN A 48 -11.84 -54.33 24.89
CA GLN A 48 -11.52 -55.19 23.74
C GLN A 48 -12.72 -55.39 22.82
N ASP A 49 -13.90 -54.43 22.98
CA ASP A 49 -14.97 -54.45 21.95
C ASP A 49 -15.71 -53.11 21.96
N ALA A 50 -15.03 -51.94 22.16
CA ALA A 50 -15.82 -50.68 22.14
C ALA A 50 -15.62 -49.96 20.81
N THR A 51 -15.49 -50.73 19.71
CA THR A 51 -15.32 -50.12 18.37
C THR A 51 -16.67 -49.67 17.81
N LEU A 52 -16.74 -48.25 17.59
CA LEU A 52 -17.97 -47.67 16.98
C LEU A 52 -17.83 -47.62 15.46
N ASP A 53 -19.07 -47.88 14.75
CA ASP A 53 -19.04 -47.75 13.27
C ASP A 53 -19.12 -46.26 12.87
N ALA A 54 -18.06 -45.84 12.17
CA ALA A 54 -18.06 -44.44 11.69
C ALA A 54 -17.85 -44.40 10.18
N SER A 55 -18.53 -43.46 9.57
CA SER A 55 -18.34 -43.37 8.12
C SER A 55 -17.90 -41.95 7.73
N LEU A 56 -16.96 -41.91 6.81
CA LEU A 56 -16.54 -40.62 6.22
C LEU A 56 -17.55 -40.16 5.15
N ASP A 57 -18.46 -39.37 5.53
CA ASP A 57 -19.58 -38.99 4.63
C ASP A 57 -19.20 -37.71 3.88
N THR A 58 -19.19 -37.75 2.47
CA THR A 58 -19.12 -36.56 1.59
C THR A 58 -20.47 -36.35 0.91
N GLU A 59 -21.73 -36.97 1.51
CA GLU A 59 -23.00 -36.77 0.76
C GLU A 59 -24.16 -37.29 1.61
N SER A 60 -24.77 -36.50 2.55
CA SER A 60 -26.08 -37.04 3.03
C SER A 60 -27.23 -36.29 2.36
N LYS A 61 -27.94 -36.76 1.38
CA LYS A 61 -29.19 -36.54 0.60
C LYS A 61 -30.33 -36.07 1.50
N GLU A 62 -30.06 -35.61 2.93
CA GLU A 62 -31.22 -35.02 3.65
C GLU A 62 -30.91 -33.56 4.03
N ASP A 63 -31.36 -32.45 3.39
CA ASP A 63 -31.28 -30.98 3.48
C ASP A 63 -31.12 -30.51 4.93
N ASN A 64 -31.46 -31.32 6.07
CA ASN A 64 -31.37 -30.86 7.48
C ASN A 64 -30.03 -31.23 8.11
N ASN A 65 -29.25 -32.19 7.60
CA ASN A 65 -27.93 -32.63 8.12
C ASN A 65 -26.79 -31.88 7.43
N GLN A 66 -26.98 -31.21 6.26
CA GLN A 66 -25.99 -30.37 5.55
C GLN A 66 -25.92 -28.97 6.19
N ARG A 67 -27.08 -28.51 6.70
CA ARG A 67 -27.13 -27.20 7.38
C ARG A 67 -26.42 -27.26 8.74
N SER A 68 -26.56 -28.36 9.43
CA SER A 68 -25.92 -28.54 10.75
C SER A 68 -24.41 -28.73 10.61
N VAL A 69 -23.96 -29.30 9.56
CA VAL A 69 -22.52 -29.53 9.30
C VAL A 69 -21.88 -28.21 8.82
N ILE A 70 -22.52 -27.50 7.99
CA ILE A 70 -22.02 -26.19 7.51
C ILE A 70 -21.98 -25.20 8.68
N GLN A 71 -22.92 -25.37 9.55
CA GLN A 71 -22.96 -24.49 10.74
C GLN A 71 -21.85 -24.88 11.73
N ALA A 72 -21.58 -26.05 11.84
CA ALA A 72 -20.52 -26.54 12.75
C ALA A 72 -19.13 -26.17 12.23
N ILE A 73 -18.93 -26.24 10.99
CA ILE A 73 -17.62 -25.84 10.40
C ILE A 73 -17.45 -24.32 10.52
N ALA A 74 -18.59 -23.61 10.26
CA ALA A 74 -18.52 -22.13 10.45
C ALA A 74 -18.21 -21.79 11.91
N THR A 75 -18.82 -22.56 12.70
CA THR A 75 -18.59 -22.29 14.13
C THR A 75 -17.13 -22.64 14.50
N MET A 76 -16.61 -23.74 13.95
CA MET A 76 -15.19 -24.09 14.19
C MET A 76 -14.27 -23.02 13.62
N ALA A 77 -14.54 -22.54 12.48
CA ALA A 77 -13.69 -21.50 11.88
C ALA A 77 -13.66 -20.25 12.76
N LEU A 78 -14.85 -19.94 13.35
CA LEU A 78 -14.90 -18.76 14.24
C LEU A 78 -14.05 -18.99 15.49
N GLU A 79 -14.11 -20.15 15.98
CA GLU A 79 -13.33 -20.44 17.20
C GLU A 79 -11.83 -20.51 16.90
N LEU A 80 -11.40 -20.99 15.77
CA LEU A 80 -9.97 -21.09 15.41
C LEU A 80 -9.39 -19.71 15.10
N ARG A 81 -10.16 -18.89 14.72
CA ARG A 81 -9.68 -17.52 14.51
C ARG A 81 -9.21 -16.89 15.83
N LYS A 82 -10.03 -17.13 16.81
CA LYS A 82 -9.59 -16.57 18.12
C LYS A 82 -8.18 -17.05 18.46
N GLN A 83 -7.79 -18.03 17.71
CA GLN A 83 -6.42 -18.53 17.95
C GLN A 83 -5.49 -18.15 16.79
N GLU A 84 -5.89 -17.24 15.91
CA GLU A 84 -5.14 -16.71 14.73
C GLU A 84 -4.84 -17.82 13.71
N LEU A 85 -5.80 -18.73 13.57
CA LEU A 85 -5.60 -19.83 12.60
C LEU A 85 -6.77 -19.85 11.62
N SER A 86 -6.43 -20.37 10.27
CA SER A 86 -7.51 -20.55 9.27
C SER A 86 -7.55 -22.01 8.79
N ILE A 87 -8.76 -22.35 8.44
CA ILE A 87 -8.91 -23.76 8.01
C ILE A 87 -8.42 -23.88 6.55
N ILE A 88 -7.42 -24.83 6.31
CA ILE A 88 -6.95 -25.14 4.94
C ILE A 88 -7.84 -26.20 4.30
N ASP A 89 -8.13 -27.29 5.07
CA ASP A 89 -9.01 -28.38 4.60
C ASP A 89 -9.69 -29.04 5.81
N ALA A 90 -11.03 -29.46 5.57
CA ALA A 90 -11.70 -30.13 6.71
C ALA A 90 -12.53 -31.32 6.21
N LYS A 91 -12.46 -32.38 6.96
CA LYS A 91 -13.32 -33.53 6.66
C LYS A 91 -14.24 -33.85 7.84
N ILE A 92 -15.41 -34.51 7.41
CA ILE A 92 -16.36 -34.77 8.50
C ILE A 92 -16.44 -36.29 8.71
N ILE A 93 -16.57 -36.46 10.05
CA ILE A 93 -16.75 -37.89 10.36
C ILE A 93 -18.01 -38.06 11.20
N ARG A 94 -18.87 -39.04 10.62
CA ARG A 94 -20.07 -39.30 11.45
C ARG A 94 -19.89 -40.61 12.24
N ILE A 95 -20.35 -40.36 13.47
CA ILE A 95 -20.18 -41.56 14.31
C ILE A 95 -21.56 -42.18 14.58
N GLN A 96 -21.87 -43.41 13.98
CA GLN A 96 -23.19 -44.08 14.06
C GLN A 96 -23.32 -44.81 15.39
N SER A 97 -23.20 -44.03 16.54
CA SER A 97 -23.47 -44.74 17.81
C SER A 97 -24.31 -43.85 18.73
N SER A 98 -25.48 -44.37 19.40
CA SER A 98 -26.45 -43.80 20.35
C SER A 98 -25.80 -43.61 21.74
N THR A 99 -24.39 -43.07 21.83
CA THR A 99 -24.08 -43.09 23.29
C THR A 99 -24.07 -41.64 23.82
N ASN A 100 -25.22 -41.07 24.22
CA ASN A 100 -25.27 -39.83 25.04
C ASN A 100 -24.28 -39.90 26.22
N GLN A 101 -22.92 -39.81 25.84
CA GLN A 101 -22.02 -40.01 27.01
C GLN A 101 -21.71 -38.65 27.65
N ARG A 102 -22.12 -38.49 28.94
CA ARG A 102 -22.04 -37.28 29.80
C ARG A 102 -20.60 -37.06 30.28
N ASN A 103 -19.52 -38.06 29.87
CA ASN A 103 -18.14 -37.81 30.35
C ASN A 103 -17.16 -37.84 29.18
N ASP A 104 -15.87 -37.13 29.33
CA ASP A 104 -14.80 -37.10 28.31
C ASP A 104 -14.20 -38.50 28.11
N VAL A 105 -14.08 -38.83 26.81
CA VAL A 105 -13.45 -40.14 26.50
C VAL A 105 -12.28 -39.89 25.54
N THR A 106 -11.17 -40.71 25.80
CA THR A 106 -10.08 -40.65 24.80
C THR A 106 -10.43 -41.51 23.57
N THR A 107 -10.41 -40.70 22.48
CA THR A 107 -10.85 -41.36 21.23
C THR A 107 -9.66 -41.48 20.29
N THR A 108 -9.53 -42.80 19.79
CA THR A 108 -8.52 -43.01 18.73
C THR A 108 -9.23 -43.32 17.40
N LEU A 109 -8.85 -42.38 16.42
CA LEU A 109 -9.37 -42.64 15.05
C LEU A 109 -8.24 -43.18 14.16
N THR A 110 -8.53 -44.47 13.69
CA THR A 110 -7.53 -45.04 12.78
C THR A 110 -8.12 -45.24 11.38
N PHE A 111 -7.26 -44.65 10.44
CA PHE A 111 -7.76 -44.72 9.05
C PHE A 111 -6.98 -45.79 8.29
N LYS A 112 -7.70 -46.84 7.79
CA LYS A 112 -7.06 -47.99 7.12
C LYS A 112 -6.23 -47.55 5.91
N ASN A 113 -6.68 -46.54 5.16
CA ASN A 113 -5.89 -46.11 3.97
C ASN A 113 -5.37 -44.68 4.17
N GLY A 114 -5.26 -44.27 5.51
CA GLY A 114 -4.81 -42.87 5.76
C GLY A 114 -5.84 -41.83 5.30
N LEU A 115 -6.03 -40.69 6.10
CA LEU A 115 -6.95 -39.61 5.73
C LEU A 115 -6.18 -38.52 4.98
N SER A 116 -6.71 -38.30 3.74
CA SER A 116 -6.03 -37.25 2.94
C SER A 116 -6.62 -35.86 3.28
N LEU A 117 -5.77 -35.06 3.91
CA LEU A 117 -6.16 -33.65 4.17
C LEU A 117 -5.14 -32.71 3.52
N GLU A 118 -5.60 -31.74 2.75
CA GLU A 118 -4.65 -30.76 2.15
C GLU A 118 -4.01 -29.88 3.22
N GLY A 119 -2.65 -29.62 3.01
CA GLY A 119 -2.01 -28.57 3.85
C GLY A 119 -1.59 -29.13 5.22
N VAL A 120 -1.64 -30.49 5.30
CA VAL A 120 -1.22 -31.10 6.59
C VAL A 120 0.31 -31.02 6.69
N SER A 121 0.80 -30.48 7.79
CA SER A 121 2.25 -30.27 7.99
C SER A 121 2.97 -31.62 8.08
N THR A 122 4.23 -31.71 7.40
CA THR A 122 5.00 -32.98 7.41
C THR A 122 5.91 -33.03 8.64
N GLU A 123 5.79 -32.03 9.52
CA GLU A 123 6.65 -31.99 10.73
C GLU A 123 6.06 -32.88 11.84
N ILE A 124 6.63 -33.97 12.21
CA ILE A 124 6.20 -35.10 13.06
C ILE A 124 5.91 -34.59 14.48
N ASN A 125 6.32 -33.27 14.87
CA ASN A 125 6.13 -32.82 16.26
C ASN A 125 5.27 -31.55 16.32
N ASN A 126 4.58 -31.23 15.18
CA ASN A 126 3.72 -30.03 15.21
C ASN A 126 2.66 -30.13 14.10
N PRO A 127 1.75 -31.08 14.21
CA PRO A 127 0.75 -31.24 13.15
C PRO A 127 -0.32 -30.13 13.20
N ASN A 128 -0.49 -29.46 12.04
CA ASN A 128 -1.48 -28.36 11.94
C ASN A 128 -2.89 -28.91 11.70
N VAL A 129 -3.27 -29.96 12.54
CA VAL A 129 -4.60 -30.57 12.38
C VAL A 129 -5.41 -30.32 13.66
N ARG A 130 -6.76 -29.91 13.43
CA ARG A 130 -7.66 -29.71 14.58
C ARG A 130 -8.89 -30.59 14.46
N VAL A 131 -9.31 -31.02 15.75
CA VAL A 131 -10.58 -31.80 15.74
C VAL A 131 -11.67 -30.95 16.40
N GLY A 132 -12.73 -30.80 15.60
CA GLY A 132 -13.89 -30.14 16.18
C GLY A 132 -15.01 -31.10 16.57
N ILE A 133 -15.36 -31.00 17.86
CA ILE A 133 -16.48 -31.85 18.30
C ILE A 133 -17.78 -31.05 18.32
N VAL A 134 -18.75 -31.63 17.50
CA VAL A 134 -20.01 -30.87 17.43
C VAL A 134 -20.93 -31.32 18.56
N ASN A 135 -21.31 -30.31 19.46
CA ASN A 135 -22.22 -30.66 20.58
C ASN A 135 -23.69 -30.66 20.13
N PRO A 136 -24.61 -31.34 20.85
CA PRO A 136 -26.04 -31.46 20.52
C PRO A 136 -26.71 -30.08 20.37
N ASN A 137 -26.05 -28.98 20.99
CA ASN A 137 -26.60 -27.62 20.77
C ASN A 137 -25.96 -26.93 19.57
N ASP A 138 -25.11 -27.69 18.75
CA ASP A 138 -24.52 -27.18 17.47
C ASP A 138 -23.35 -26.24 17.76
N THR A 139 -22.76 -26.27 19.02
CA THR A 139 -21.48 -25.61 19.27
C THR A 139 -20.33 -26.59 19.00
N VAL A 140 -19.14 -25.94 18.67
CA VAL A 140 -18.03 -26.85 18.30
C VAL A 140 -16.89 -26.65 19.30
N GLN A 141 -16.55 -27.71 19.94
CA GLN A 141 -15.32 -27.69 20.74
C GLN A 141 -14.10 -28.07 19.90
N ILE A 142 -12.97 -27.22 20.03
CA ILE A 142 -11.80 -27.46 19.14
C ILE A 142 -10.70 -28.15 19.97
N ILE A 143 -10.20 -29.20 19.35
CA ILE A 143 -9.21 -29.97 20.14
C ILE A 143 -7.98 -30.20 19.26
N ARG A 144 -6.80 -30.09 19.99
CA ARG A 144 -5.57 -30.51 19.28
C ARG A 144 -5.30 -32.00 19.51
N PRO A 145 -5.28 -32.73 18.36
CA PRO A 145 -5.11 -34.18 18.56
C PRO A 145 -3.63 -34.60 18.45
N THR A 146 -3.36 -35.76 19.04
CA THR A 146 -2.09 -36.42 18.64
C THR A 146 -2.24 -37.13 17.28
N VAL A 147 -1.31 -36.70 16.31
CA VAL A 147 -1.54 -37.15 14.90
C VAL A 147 -0.39 -38.09 14.52
N LYS A 148 -0.76 -39.28 14.03
CA LYS A 148 0.24 -40.15 13.36
C LYS A 148 0.05 -40.14 11.84
N GLN A 149 1.22 -39.82 11.12
CA GLN A 149 1.10 -39.65 9.65
C GLN A 149 1.86 -40.76 8.94
N GLU A 150 1.40 -41.11 7.68
CA GLU A 150 2.16 -42.06 6.83
C GLU A 150 3.26 -41.33 6.05
N ALA A 151 4.31 -42.04 5.48
CA ALA A 151 5.47 -41.47 4.75
C ALA A 151 5.01 -40.59 3.57
N ASP A 152 3.75 -40.75 3.12
CA ASP A 152 3.25 -39.98 1.95
C ASP A 152 2.38 -38.80 2.40
N GLY A 153 2.40 -38.52 3.83
CA GLY A 153 1.81 -37.25 4.31
C GLY A 153 0.33 -37.42 4.66
N LYS A 154 -0.32 -38.65 4.55
CA LYS A 154 -1.73 -38.89 4.93
C LYS A 154 -1.83 -39.19 6.43
N VAL A 155 -3.05 -38.70 7.02
CA VAL A 155 -3.23 -38.93 8.48
C VAL A 155 -3.67 -40.38 8.73
N LYS A 156 -2.71 -41.16 9.39
CA LYS A 156 -2.96 -42.60 9.63
C LYS A 156 -3.82 -42.80 10.89
N SER A 157 -3.53 -41.95 11.96
CA SER A 157 -4.36 -42.07 13.19
C SER A 157 -4.37 -40.76 13.95
N LEU A 158 -5.58 -40.49 14.67
CA LEU A 158 -5.75 -39.31 15.51
C LEU A 158 -6.22 -39.74 16.91
N VAL A 159 -5.45 -39.11 17.91
CA VAL A 159 -5.92 -39.41 19.28
C VAL A 159 -6.28 -38.10 19.98
N PHE A 160 -7.50 -38.11 20.56
CA PHE A 160 -7.90 -36.88 21.28
C PHE A 160 -8.88 -37.24 22.39
N THR A 161 -8.97 -36.32 23.41
CA THR A 161 -9.91 -36.57 24.53
C THR A 161 -11.01 -35.49 24.54
N GLY A 162 -12.28 -36.04 24.48
CA GLY A 162 -13.41 -35.07 24.56
C GLY A 162 -14.75 -35.84 24.55
N GLN A 163 -15.83 -35.01 24.89
CA GLN A 163 -17.18 -35.61 24.84
C GLN A 163 -17.62 -35.86 23.40
N LEU A 164 -17.92 -37.18 23.06
CA LEU A 164 -18.12 -37.53 21.64
C LEU A 164 -19.60 -37.34 21.27
N GLY A 165 -19.80 -36.48 20.23
CA GLY A 165 -21.14 -36.28 19.62
C GLY A 165 -21.28 -37.11 18.34
N ASP A 166 -22.36 -37.04 17.62
CA ASP A 166 -22.69 -37.86 16.44
C ASP A 166 -21.89 -37.42 15.21
N GLN A 167 -21.05 -36.23 15.43
CA GLN A 167 -20.28 -35.76 14.26
C GLN A 167 -18.96 -35.15 14.73
N LEU A 168 -17.89 -35.45 13.96
CA LEU A 168 -16.58 -34.81 14.19
C LEU A 168 -16.09 -34.10 12.93
N LEU A 169 -15.41 -32.91 13.26
CA LEU A 169 -14.80 -32.18 12.13
C LEU A 169 -13.28 -32.25 12.27
N ILE A 170 -12.68 -32.74 11.13
CA ILE A 170 -11.21 -32.72 11.14
C ILE A 170 -10.70 -31.71 10.12
N ALA A 171 -9.82 -30.73 10.79
CA ALA A 171 -9.40 -29.69 9.84
C ALA A 171 -7.90 -29.50 9.91
N SER A 172 -7.28 -29.33 8.64
CA SER A 172 -5.91 -28.77 8.66
C SER A 172 -5.93 -27.24 8.69
N THR A 173 -4.92 -26.74 9.53
CA THR A 173 -5.02 -25.28 9.75
C THR A 173 -3.67 -24.64 9.38
N ALA A 174 -3.70 -23.34 9.08
CA ALA A 174 -2.49 -22.52 8.88
C ALA A 174 -2.66 -21.18 9.59
N HIS A 175 -1.51 -20.52 9.83
CA HIS A 175 -1.63 -19.17 10.45
C HIS A 175 -2.29 -18.19 9.47
N LEU A 176 -3.15 -17.44 10.09
CA LEU A 176 -3.87 -16.44 9.26
C LEU A 176 -2.88 -15.42 8.69
N LYS A 177 -2.67 -15.34 7.31
CA LYS A 177 -1.84 -14.28 6.67
C LYS A 177 -2.40 -12.89 6.97
N GLU A 178 -1.58 -11.86 7.32
CA GLU A 178 -1.98 -10.54 7.84
C GLU A 178 -2.59 -9.67 6.73
N GLU A 179 -2.41 -9.96 5.33
CA GLU A 179 -3.06 -9.12 4.29
C GLU A 179 -2.79 -9.74 2.91
N GLN A 180 -3.86 -9.80 2.22
CA GLN A 180 -3.79 -10.28 0.83
C GLN A 180 -4.20 -9.19 -0.16
N SER A 181 -3.37 -9.16 -1.36
CA SER A 181 -3.72 -8.15 -2.38
C SER A 181 -4.24 -8.83 -3.65
N ILE A 182 -5.43 -8.31 -4.04
CA ILE A 182 -6.03 -8.89 -5.27
C ILE A 182 -5.89 -7.83 -6.39
N ALA A 183 -5.22 -8.31 -7.56
CA ALA A 183 -5.02 -7.37 -8.68
C ALA A 183 -6.34 -7.08 -9.40
N LEU A 184 -6.58 -5.70 -9.67
CA LEU A 184 -7.82 -5.33 -10.41
C LEU A 184 -7.46 -4.78 -11.78
N ASP A 185 -6.39 -5.48 -12.35
CA ASP A 185 -5.90 -5.04 -13.69
C ASP A 185 -5.43 -3.59 -13.64
N SER A 186 -6.01 -2.71 -14.73
CA SER A 186 -5.48 -1.33 -14.80
C SER A 186 -6.10 -0.44 -13.72
N TYR A 187 -6.94 -1.03 -12.81
CA TYR A 187 -7.72 -0.15 -11.92
C TYR A 187 -7.14 -0.21 -10.51
N GLY A 188 -6.12 -1.01 -10.35
CA GLY A 188 -5.40 -1.01 -9.07
C GLY A 188 -5.48 -2.39 -8.39
N GLU A 189 -5.18 -2.33 -7.01
CA GLU A 189 -5.19 -3.58 -6.22
C GLU A 189 -6.10 -3.42 -5.01
N LEU A 190 -6.81 -4.56 -4.76
CA LEU A 190 -7.67 -4.56 -3.55
C LEU A 190 -6.97 -5.38 -2.46
N VAL A 191 -6.77 -4.61 -1.31
CA VAL A 191 -6.10 -5.32 -0.20
C VAL A 191 -7.14 -5.81 0.81
N ILE A 192 -7.04 -7.15 1.11
CA ILE A 192 -8.05 -7.73 2.01
C ILE A 192 -7.32 -8.52 3.10
N ASP A 193 -7.96 -8.69 4.17
CA ASP A 193 -7.29 -9.43 5.25
C ASP A 193 -7.21 -10.93 4.92
N GLY A 194 -6.26 -11.54 5.49
CA GLY A 194 -5.82 -12.92 5.13
C GLY A 194 -6.93 -13.94 5.37
N ALA A 195 -8.18 -13.47 5.68
CA ALA A 195 -9.31 -14.38 5.97
C ALA A 195 -10.10 -14.68 4.70
N VAL A 196 -9.67 -14.14 3.47
CA VAL A 196 -10.48 -14.26 2.24
C VAL A 196 -9.60 -14.91 1.16
N GLU A 197 -10.16 -15.91 0.40
CA GLU A 197 -9.39 -16.57 -0.68
C GLU A 197 -10.19 -16.59 -1.97
N LEU A 198 -9.34 -16.56 -3.21
CA LEU A 198 -9.94 -16.52 -4.56
C LEU A 198 -10.02 -17.93 -5.14
N ASN A 199 -11.30 -18.40 -5.71
CA ASN A 199 -11.53 -19.59 -6.57
C ASN A 199 -11.17 -20.87 -5.81
N GLN A 200 -12.11 -21.34 -5.04
CA GLN A 200 -11.92 -22.72 -4.53
C GLN A 200 -12.44 -23.76 -5.54
N LYS A 201 -11.55 -24.24 -6.36
CA LYS A 201 -11.85 -25.08 -7.54
C LYS A 201 -12.13 -26.52 -7.11
N ASP A 202 -12.51 -26.83 -5.76
CA ASP A 202 -12.86 -28.26 -5.57
C ASP A 202 -13.52 -28.45 -4.20
N ARG A 203 -14.10 -27.28 -3.46
CA ARG A 203 -14.85 -27.54 -2.22
C ARG A 203 -15.65 -26.30 -1.82
N PRO A 204 -16.92 -26.43 -1.33
CA PRO A 204 -17.77 -25.25 -1.13
C PRO A 204 -17.36 -24.47 0.14
N PRO A 205 -17.08 -23.12 0.11
CA PRO A 205 -16.85 -22.24 1.26
C PRO A 205 -18.02 -22.23 2.23
N TYR A 206 -17.79 -22.18 3.63
CA TYR A 206 -18.84 -22.33 4.65
C TYR A 206 -19.59 -21.00 4.83
N SER A 207 -19.26 -19.86 3.84
CA SER A 207 -20.03 -18.61 3.67
C SER A 207 -20.44 -18.43 2.21
N LYS A 208 -21.54 -17.62 1.91
CA LYS A 208 -21.88 -17.32 0.51
C LYS A 208 -20.75 -16.54 -0.19
N PRO A 209 -20.60 -16.73 -1.53
CA PRO A 209 -19.53 -16.01 -2.23
C PRO A 209 -19.66 -14.49 -2.09
N ILE A 210 -18.47 -13.95 -1.85
CA ILE A 210 -18.42 -12.47 -1.83
C ILE A 210 -18.09 -11.93 -3.24
N THR A 211 -19.00 -10.98 -3.60
CA THR A 211 -18.73 -10.36 -4.91
C THR A 211 -18.34 -8.89 -4.68
N VAL A 212 -17.18 -8.63 -5.26
CA VAL A 212 -16.79 -7.21 -5.22
C VAL A 212 -16.85 -6.62 -6.64
N ASN A 213 -17.67 -5.53 -6.70
CA ASN A 213 -17.77 -4.86 -8.01
C ASN A 213 -17.03 -3.51 -7.96
N ILE A 214 -16.21 -3.44 -9.07
CA ILE A 214 -15.62 -2.08 -9.24
C ILE A 214 -16.41 -1.30 -10.31
N LEU A 215 -16.89 -0.07 -9.81
CA LEU A 215 -17.80 0.66 -10.72
C LEU A 215 -17.17 2.01 -11.07
N LYS A 216 -17.33 2.30 -12.36
CA LYS A 216 -16.89 3.62 -12.83
C LYS A 216 -18.08 4.40 -13.42
N PRO A 217 -17.90 5.79 -13.36
CA PRO A 217 -19.04 6.58 -13.88
C PRO A 217 -19.26 6.35 -15.39
N LYS A 218 -20.62 6.20 -15.77
CA LYS A 218 -20.92 6.14 -17.23
C LYS A 218 -20.52 7.45 -17.91
N LEU A 219 -20.05 7.27 -19.06
CA LEU A 219 -19.59 8.45 -19.83
C LEU A 219 -20.70 9.49 -19.95
N SER A 220 -22.03 9.16 -19.88
CA SER A 220 -23.19 10.07 -20.06
C SER A 220 -23.70 10.59 -18.71
N SER A 221 -23.01 10.18 -17.65
CA SER A 221 -23.52 10.54 -16.31
C SER A 221 -22.60 11.58 -15.67
N MET A 222 -23.25 12.55 -14.93
CA MET A 222 -22.45 13.60 -14.26
C MET A 222 -21.50 12.98 -13.21
N GLU A 223 -20.20 13.24 -13.35
CA GLU A 223 -19.08 12.66 -12.58
C GLU A 223 -19.26 12.92 -11.07
N SER A 224 -20.26 13.82 -10.66
CA SER A 224 -20.46 14.10 -9.22
C SER A 224 -21.67 13.32 -8.67
N SER A 225 -22.30 12.54 -9.53
CA SER A 225 -23.51 11.82 -9.09
C SER A 225 -23.11 10.56 -8.31
N LEU A 226 -23.59 10.52 -7.02
CA LEU A 226 -23.27 9.31 -6.21
C LEU A 226 -24.42 8.29 -6.32
N ASP A 227 -25.21 8.60 -7.45
CA ASP A 227 -26.31 7.66 -7.67
C ASP A 227 -25.81 6.40 -8.41
N SER A 228 -26.17 5.23 -7.81
CA SER A 228 -25.64 3.95 -8.33
C SER A 228 -26.00 3.74 -9.80
N LYS A 229 -27.09 4.33 -10.39
CA LYS A 229 -27.52 4.17 -11.80
C LYS A 229 -26.57 4.92 -12.75
N ASP A 230 -25.75 5.76 -12.20
CA ASP A 230 -24.87 6.56 -13.06
C ASP A 230 -23.49 5.89 -13.19
N PHE A 231 -23.36 4.71 -12.69
CA PHE A 231 -22.05 4.00 -12.71
C PHE A 231 -22.22 2.65 -13.40
N GLU A 232 -21.10 2.28 -14.04
CA GLU A 232 -21.16 0.96 -14.70
C GLU A 232 -20.07 0.05 -14.11
N ILE A 233 -20.31 -1.22 -14.06
CA ILE A 233 -19.35 -2.18 -13.47
C ILE A 233 -18.20 -2.41 -14.47
N VAL A 234 -16.95 -2.20 -13.97
CA VAL A 234 -15.81 -2.31 -14.92
C VAL A 234 -14.97 -3.53 -14.52
N LYS A 235 -15.10 -3.93 -13.27
CA LYS A 235 -14.42 -5.17 -12.85
C LYS A 235 -15.23 -5.83 -11.73
N THR A 236 -15.25 -7.21 -11.90
CA THR A 236 -15.92 -7.95 -10.81
C THR A 236 -15.00 -9.05 -10.31
N ILE A 237 -14.82 -8.83 -8.99
CA ILE A 237 -14.15 -10.00 -8.37
C ILE A 237 -15.21 -10.96 -7.81
N ASP A 238 -15.27 -12.14 -8.54
CA ASP A 238 -16.30 -13.11 -8.10
C ASP A 238 -15.61 -14.34 -7.48
N ASN A 239 -16.40 -14.97 -6.50
CA ASN A 239 -15.97 -16.27 -5.93
C ASN A 239 -14.95 -16.07 -4.80
N LEU A 240 -15.14 -14.86 -4.13
CA LEU A 240 -14.34 -14.74 -2.90
C LEU A 240 -15.05 -15.46 -1.74
N TYR A 241 -14.14 -16.15 -1.11
CA TYR A 241 -14.78 -16.94 -0.04
C TYR A 241 -14.03 -16.70 1.28
N THR A 242 -14.88 -16.62 2.33
CA THR A 242 -14.22 -16.55 3.66
C THR A 242 -14.87 -17.56 4.62
N TRP A 243 -14.02 -18.07 5.48
CA TRP A 243 -14.56 -19.04 6.48
C TRP A 243 -14.82 -18.32 7.81
N ASP A 244 -14.71 -16.90 7.69
CA ASP A 244 -14.99 -16.02 8.84
C ASP A 244 -16.33 -15.30 8.66
N ASP A 245 -16.89 -14.92 9.89
CA ASP A 245 -18.20 -14.24 9.80
C ASP A 245 -18.05 -12.76 9.43
N GLN A 246 -16.75 -12.40 9.31
CA GLN A 246 -16.47 -11.05 8.79
C GLN A 246 -15.11 -11.04 8.07
N PHE A 247 -14.97 -10.20 7.20
CA PHE A 247 -13.62 -9.96 6.65
C PHE A 247 -13.41 -8.45 6.50
N TYR A 248 -12.02 -8.16 6.34
CA TYR A 248 -11.71 -6.72 6.31
C TYR A 248 -11.17 -6.34 4.92
N LEU A 249 -11.82 -5.26 4.50
CA LEU A 249 -11.12 -4.61 3.36
C LEU A 249 -10.13 -3.57 3.90
N LEU A 250 -8.90 -3.82 3.57
CA LEU A 250 -7.86 -3.04 4.27
C LEU A 250 -7.40 -1.86 3.43
N ASP A 251 -7.59 -2.11 2.08
CA ASP A 251 -7.09 -0.96 1.30
C ASP A 251 -7.45 -1.19 -0.18
N PHE A 252 -7.58 0.01 -0.92
CA PHE A 252 -7.62 0.00 -2.39
C PHE A 252 -6.47 0.85 -2.92
N ILE A 253 -5.51 0.10 -3.53
CA ILE A 253 -4.30 0.85 -3.97
C ILE A 253 -4.37 1.05 -5.50
N SER A 254 -4.50 2.34 -5.86
CA SER A 254 -4.49 2.65 -7.32
C SER A 254 -3.81 3.99 -7.55
N LYS A 255 -2.95 4.02 -8.65
CA LYS A 255 -2.28 5.28 -9.02
C LYS A 255 -3.20 6.18 -9.85
N GLN A 256 -4.35 5.58 -10.40
CA GLN A 256 -5.16 6.34 -11.37
C GLN A 256 -6.58 6.57 -10.83
N TYR A 257 -6.92 5.87 -9.79
CA TYR A 257 -8.35 5.95 -9.43
C TYR A 257 -8.47 6.06 -7.90
N GLU A 258 -9.37 6.97 -7.47
CA GLU A 258 -9.69 7.00 -6.03
C GLU A 258 -11.10 6.46 -5.77
N VAL A 259 -11.44 6.02 -4.45
CA VAL A 259 -12.75 5.40 -4.14
C VAL A 259 -13.72 6.50 -3.70
N LEU A 260 -14.87 6.59 -4.29
CA LEU A 260 -15.88 7.63 -3.97
C LEU A 260 -16.79 7.14 -2.84
N LYS A 261 -17.31 5.98 -2.95
CA LYS A 261 -18.16 5.36 -1.93
C LYS A 261 -18.20 3.84 -2.16
N THR A 262 -18.66 3.18 -1.09
CA THR A 262 -18.88 1.72 -1.23
C THR A 262 -20.27 1.35 -0.71
N ASP A 263 -20.79 0.37 -1.39
CA ASP A 263 -22.08 -0.16 -0.90
C ASP A 263 -21.91 -1.66 -0.60
N TYR A 264 -22.55 -1.94 0.54
CA TYR A 264 -22.49 -3.38 0.85
C TYR A 264 -23.90 -3.94 1.02
N GLN A 265 -24.06 -5.01 0.33
CA GLN A 265 -25.38 -5.68 0.45
C GLN A 265 -25.16 -7.12 0.89
N SER A 266 -25.63 -7.27 2.21
CA SER A 266 -25.53 -8.67 2.65
C SER A 266 -26.64 -9.53 2.02
N THR A 267 -26.46 -10.82 2.09
CA THR A 267 -27.46 -11.75 1.47
C THR A 267 -28.82 -11.60 2.14
N LYS A 268 -28.94 -10.85 3.36
CA LYS A 268 -30.21 -10.68 4.12
C LYS A 268 -30.82 -9.31 3.87
N ASP A 269 -30.05 -8.46 3.27
CA ASP A 269 -30.56 -7.08 3.13
C ASP A 269 -31.24 -6.90 1.76
N SER A 270 -32.46 -6.23 1.74
CA SER A 270 -33.23 -6.02 0.49
C SER A 270 -32.68 -4.81 -0.27
N VAL A 271 -31.80 -3.99 0.51
CA VAL A 271 -31.21 -2.83 -0.20
C VAL A 271 -29.75 -2.68 0.27
N PRO A 272 -28.89 -2.31 -0.68
CA PRO A 272 -27.49 -2.08 -0.32
C PRO A 272 -27.34 -0.91 0.65
N GLN A 273 -26.53 -1.14 1.68
CA GLN A 273 -26.23 -0.04 2.62
C GLN A 273 -24.96 0.71 2.20
N ILE A 274 -25.18 2.07 2.20
CA ILE A 274 -24.03 2.90 1.76
C ILE A 274 -23.02 3.02 2.91
N ARG A 275 -21.75 2.78 2.49
CA ARG A 275 -20.66 3.04 3.45
C ARG A 275 -19.71 4.12 2.92
N ASP A 276 -19.56 5.16 3.74
CA ASP A 276 -18.82 6.37 3.31
C ASP A 276 -17.33 6.06 3.15
N ILE A 277 -16.79 4.75 3.72
CA ILE A 277 -15.37 4.43 3.57
C ILE A 277 -15.22 2.94 3.21
N LEU A 278 -14.26 2.65 2.11
CA LEU A 278 -13.98 1.29 1.58
C LEU A 278 -13.39 0.40 2.67
N PHE A 279 -12.84 1.01 3.87
CA PHE A 279 -12.06 0.18 4.80
C PHE A 279 -12.89 -0.11 6.06
N GLY A 280 -12.85 -1.46 6.24
CA GLY A 280 -13.65 -1.74 7.46
C GLY A 280 -14.22 -3.16 7.41
N GLU A 281 -14.79 -3.43 8.40
CA GLU A 281 -15.24 -4.82 8.65
C GLU A 281 -16.57 -5.09 7.92
N TYR A 282 -16.56 -6.30 7.16
CA TYR A 282 -17.80 -6.66 6.44
C TYR A 282 -18.30 -8.02 6.95
N ALA A 283 -19.55 -7.90 7.34
CA ALA A 283 -20.12 -9.15 7.88
C ALA A 283 -20.62 -10.06 6.75
N VAL A 284 -20.19 -11.34 6.85
CA VAL A 284 -20.63 -12.27 5.77
C VAL A 284 -21.54 -13.33 6.42
N GLU A 285 -22.63 -13.54 5.65
CA GLU A 285 -23.59 -14.50 6.25
C GLU A 285 -23.21 -15.95 5.88
N PRO A 286 -23.45 -16.84 6.87
CA PRO A 286 -23.18 -18.25 6.60
C PRO A 286 -24.22 -18.86 5.62
N LEU A 287 -23.92 -19.92 4.71
CA LEU A 287 -24.51 -20.61 3.53
C LEU A 287 -25.96 -21.00 3.78
N VAL A 288 -26.74 -20.51 4.96
CA VAL A 288 -28.03 -21.18 5.23
C VAL A 288 -29.15 -20.16 5.02
N THR A 289 -29.05 -19.18 3.95
CA THR A 289 -30.35 -18.47 3.76
C THR A 289 -30.78 -18.58 2.30
N ALA A 290 -31.99 -19.19 1.88
CA ALA A 290 -32.85 -19.58 0.74
C ALA A 290 -32.90 -18.48 -0.33
N LYS A 291 -31.87 -17.41 -0.37
CA LYS A 291 -32.11 -16.47 -1.51
C LYS A 291 -30.86 -16.41 -2.40
N ASP A 292 -30.74 -16.89 -3.63
CA ASP A 292 -29.77 -16.80 -4.75
C ASP A 292 -28.93 -15.52 -4.68
N HIS A 293 -28.71 -14.92 -3.42
CA HIS A 293 -27.97 -13.64 -3.43
C HIS A 293 -26.62 -13.83 -2.74
N SER A 294 -25.41 -13.38 -3.34
CA SER A 294 -24.05 -13.34 -2.77
C SER A 294 -23.78 -11.99 -2.09
N ASN A 295 -22.89 -12.03 -1.00
CA ASN A 295 -22.46 -10.73 -0.43
C ASN A 295 -21.77 -9.86 -1.50
N THR A 296 -22.47 -8.63 -1.73
CA THR A 296 -21.91 -7.82 -2.84
C THR A 296 -21.39 -6.49 -2.28
N ILE A 297 -20.14 -6.31 -2.65
CA ILE A 297 -19.58 -4.98 -2.36
C ILE A 297 -19.35 -4.21 -3.67
N ASN A 298 -19.97 -3.04 -3.63
CA ASN A 298 -19.74 -2.19 -4.81
C ASN A 298 -18.79 -1.04 -4.44
N ILE A 299 -17.69 -1.09 -5.16
CA ILE A 299 -16.73 0.02 -4.96
C ILE A 299 -16.77 0.97 -6.15
N TYR A 300 -17.17 2.23 -5.74
CA TYR A 300 -17.32 3.24 -6.81
C TYR A 300 -16.03 4.08 -6.89
N ILE A 301 -15.41 3.95 -8.14
CA ILE A 301 -14.10 4.64 -8.26
C ILE A 301 -14.20 5.75 -9.30
N ARG A 302 -13.29 6.65 -9.11
CA ARG A 302 -13.19 7.71 -10.14
C ARG A 302 -11.71 7.99 -10.42
N SER A 303 -11.51 8.37 -11.81
CA SER A 303 -10.12 8.64 -12.21
C SER A 303 -9.55 9.85 -11.46
N ILE A 304 -8.31 9.73 -10.89
CA ILE A 304 -7.61 10.84 -10.20
C ILE A 304 -7.00 11.80 -11.23
N LYS A 305 -6.97 11.34 -12.50
CA LYS A 305 -6.53 12.25 -13.59
C LYS A 305 -7.74 12.93 -14.22
N PRO A 306 -7.74 14.24 -14.46
CA PRO A 306 -8.86 14.93 -15.11
C PRO A 306 -9.18 14.33 -16.49
N LEU A 307 -10.40 13.83 -16.75
CA LEU A 307 -10.91 13.23 -18.00
C LEU A 307 -10.45 14.05 -19.21
N GLY A 308 -9.35 13.71 -19.90
CA GLY A 308 -9.09 14.27 -21.26
C GLY A 308 -10.38 14.41 -22.08
N LEU A 309 -11.47 15.04 -21.58
CA LEU A 309 -12.67 15.25 -22.42
C LEU A 309 -12.28 15.99 -23.70
N LYS A 310 -12.21 15.24 -24.81
CA LYS A 310 -12.40 15.90 -26.12
C LYS A 310 -13.72 16.69 -26.14
N PRO A 311 -13.68 18.04 -26.35
CA PRO A 311 -14.91 18.85 -26.49
C PRO A 311 -16.00 18.09 -27.28
N MET A 312 -17.01 17.52 -26.71
CA MET A 312 -18.29 17.19 -27.38
C MET A 312 -18.42 17.94 -28.72
N GLY A 313 -17.80 17.45 -29.83
CA GLY A 313 -18.15 17.51 -31.26
C GLY A 313 -19.65 17.68 -31.49
N ALA A 314 -20.22 18.84 -31.36
CA ALA A 314 -21.38 19.34 -32.13
C ALA A 314 -21.37 18.78 -33.57
N THR A 315 -22.04 17.65 -33.88
CA THR A 315 -22.57 17.38 -35.24
C THR A 315 -23.34 18.60 -35.79
N PRO A 316 -23.06 19.01 -37.08
CA PRO A 316 -23.51 20.15 -37.87
C PRO A 316 -25.00 20.04 -38.24
N VAL A 317 -25.91 20.68 -37.44
CA VAL A 317 -27.24 20.99 -38.05
C VAL A 317 -27.21 22.44 -38.56
N ALA A 318 -26.95 22.63 -39.94
CA ALA A 318 -27.44 23.47 -41.05
C ALA A 318 -28.59 24.37 -40.63
N ASN A 319 -28.32 25.60 -40.21
CA ASN A 319 -29.05 26.75 -40.78
C ASN A 319 -28.58 28.05 -40.12
N GLN A 320 -27.65 28.69 -40.81
CA GLN A 320 -27.16 30.08 -40.95
C GLN A 320 -28.00 31.07 -40.15
N PRO A 321 -27.39 32.09 -39.37
CA PRO A 321 -27.54 33.45 -39.90
C PRO A 321 -26.21 34.22 -39.89
N ARG A 322 -25.79 34.69 -41.13
CA ARG A 322 -25.13 35.85 -41.74
C ARG A 322 -24.68 36.86 -40.67
N PRO A 323 -23.46 37.53 -40.92
CA PRO A 323 -22.21 38.10 -40.40
C PRO A 323 -22.38 39.59 -40.04
N PHE A 324 -22.15 39.88 -38.70
CA PHE A 324 -21.81 41.32 -38.58
C PHE A 324 -20.42 41.46 -37.94
N ARG A 325 -19.40 41.74 -38.79
CA ARG A 325 -18.32 42.72 -39.05
C ARG A 325 -17.70 43.23 -37.76
N SER A 326 -16.63 42.54 -37.40
CA SER A 326 -15.30 42.82 -36.81
C SER A 326 -14.86 44.27 -37.09
N LEU A 327 -14.92 44.97 -35.98
CA LEU A 327 -13.91 46.04 -35.91
C LEU A 327 -12.92 45.74 -34.77
N THR A 328 -11.84 44.96 -35.19
CA THR A 328 -10.61 45.15 -34.39
C THR A 328 -9.97 46.51 -34.70
N PRO A 329 -9.08 46.97 -33.69
CA PRO A 329 -7.71 46.48 -33.47
C PRO A 329 -7.09 47.06 -32.20
N ARG A 330 -6.26 46.12 -31.46
CA ARG A 330 -4.78 46.18 -31.46
C ARG A 330 -4.26 45.76 -30.08
N SER A 331 -3.64 44.55 -29.97
CA SER A 331 -2.30 43.96 -29.76
C SER A 331 -2.07 43.70 -28.26
N ALA A 332 -2.21 42.39 -27.84
CA ALA A 332 -1.08 41.84 -27.05
C ALA A 332 -1.09 40.32 -27.11
N ARG A 333 -0.46 39.75 -28.17
CA ARG A 333 0.59 38.72 -28.30
C ARG A 333 0.45 37.65 -27.22
N MET A 334 -0.40 36.65 -27.33
CA MET A 334 -0.46 35.26 -26.85
C MET A 334 0.91 34.59 -26.92
N ARG A 335 1.69 34.81 -25.85
CA ARG A 335 2.85 33.98 -25.44
C ARG A 335 2.41 32.54 -25.17
N ARG A 336 2.57 31.60 -26.13
CA ARG A 336 3.09 30.21 -26.15
C ARG A 336 3.36 29.68 -24.75
N SER A 337 2.35 29.04 -24.05
CA SER A 337 2.43 28.06 -22.95
C SER A 337 3.88 27.58 -22.72
N ALA A 338 4.58 28.40 -21.90
CA ALA A 338 5.82 27.97 -21.21
C ALA A 338 5.70 26.53 -20.68
N PRO A 339 6.71 25.64 -20.99
CA PRO A 339 6.93 24.28 -20.48
C PRO A 339 6.69 24.20 -18.96
N ILE A 340 5.61 23.53 -18.47
CA ILE A 340 5.39 23.06 -17.08
C ILE A 340 6.73 22.64 -16.46
N GLU A 341 7.60 23.59 -16.00
CA GLU A 341 8.78 23.35 -15.15
C GLU A 341 8.39 22.51 -13.91
N GLU A 342 8.89 21.20 -13.83
CA GLU A 342 8.96 20.30 -12.67
C GLU A 342 9.15 21.08 -11.36
N PRO A 343 8.15 21.09 -10.41
CA PRO A 343 8.25 21.81 -9.12
C PRO A 343 9.67 21.71 -8.53
N LYS A 344 10.52 22.75 -8.54
CA LYS A 344 11.79 22.80 -7.79
C LYS A 344 11.61 22.28 -6.36
N SER A 345 12.03 20.97 -6.05
CA SER A 345 11.99 20.20 -4.79
C SER A 345 12.66 20.99 -3.65
N GLU A 346 11.97 21.32 -2.51
CA GLU A 346 12.21 22.04 -1.23
C GLU A 346 13.40 21.45 -0.47
N LEU A 347 13.74 20.42 -0.88
CA LEU A 347 14.99 19.77 -0.42
C LEU A 347 15.86 19.41 -1.62
N GLU A 348 17.08 19.69 -1.39
CA GLU A 348 17.99 19.09 -2.37
C GLU A 348 18.45 17.71 -1.91
N HIS A 349 18.39 16.92 -2.90
CA HIS A 349 18.84 15.57 -2.52
C HIS A 349 19.68 14.97 -3.65
N HIS A 350 20.64 14.22 -3.20
CA HIS A 350 21.56 13.64 -4.19
C HIS A 350 22.03 12.25 -3.73
N LYS A 351 22.07 11.40 -4.77
CA LYS A 351 22.60 10.06 -4.43
C LYS A 351 23.86 9.78 -5.26
N ARG A 352 24.87 9.29 -4.50
CA ARG A 352 26.13 8.99 -5.20
C ARG A 352 26.64 7.59 -4.81
N ILE A 353 27.58 7.12 -5.75
CA ILE A 353 28.13 5.77 -5.47
C ILE A 353 29.64 5.82 -5.71
N ASP A 354 30.32 5.16 -4.76
CA ASP A 354 31.79 5.12 -4.85
C ASP A 354 32.27 3.67 -4.96
N TYR A 355 33.06 3.42 -6.12
CA TYR A 355 33.67 2.07 -6.24
C TYR A 355 34.92 1.97 -5.36
N LEU A 356 34.87 1.00 -4.41
CA LEU A 356 35.94 0.95 -3.40
C LEU A 356 37.12 0.11 -3.89
N GLY A 357 36.99 -0.44 -5.11
CA GLY A 357 38.10 -1.24 -5.68
C GLY A 357 39.05 -0.36 -6.50
N ASP A 358 38.81 0.89 -6.62
CA ASP A 358 39.65 1.75 -7.51
C ASP A 358 40.86 2.26 -6.75
N ASN A 359 41.06 1.96 -5.44
CA ASN A 359 42.16 2.50 -4.61
C ASN A 359 43.46 1.75 -4.90
N GLN A 360 43.45 0.85 -5.85
CA GLN A 360 44.76 0.28 -6.26
C GLN A 360 45.44 1.16 -7.31
N SER A 361 44.78 2.35 -7.72
CA SER A 361 45.38 3.15 -8.82
C SER A 361 45.58 4.60 -8.36
N THR A 362 45.03 5.15 -6.99
CA THR A 362 45.16 6.60 -6.69
C THR A 362 45.40 6.77 -5.19
N GLN A 363 45.86 5.66 -4.27
CA GLN A 363 46.18 5.67 -2.84
C GLN A 363 45.29 6.65 -2.06
N GLN A 364 44.02 7.01 -2.42
CA GLN A 364 43.26 7.87 -1.49
C GLN A 364 42.11 7.07 -0.87
N ASP A 365 42.16 6.75 0.44
CA ASP A 365 41.15 6.00 1.23
C ASP A 365 39.85 6.80 1.33
N ASN A 366 38.77 5.99 1.26
CA ASN A 366 37.46 6.64 1.51
C ASN A 366 37.35 7.04 2.99
N PRO A 367 36.95 8.30 3.23
CA PRO A 367 36.95 8.82 4.61
C PRO A 367 35.81 8.23 5.44
N ASP A 368 34.86 7.51 4.83
CA ASP A 368 33.64 7.10 5.58
C ASP A 368 33.67 5.60 5.85
N THR A 369 34.83 4.97 5.25
CA THR A 369 34.91 3.53 5.55
C THR A 369 36.38 3.12 5.59
N THR A 370 36.53 2.10 6.39
CA THR A 370 37.94 1.64 6.52
C THR A 370 38.16 0.40 5.65
N VAL A 371 37.12 -0.11 4.89
CA VAL A 371 37.20 -1.39 4.14
C VAL A 371 38.21 -1.25 3.00
N ASP A 372 38.49 -0.03 2.62
CA ASP A 372 39.39 0.09 1.45
C ASP A 372 40.74 0.66 1.89
N ASN A 373 41.01 0.67 3.27
CA ASN A 373 42.33 1.13 3.71
C ASN A 373 43.44 0.16 3.24
N ALA A 374 44.65 0.75 2.88
CA ALA A 374 45.78 0.01 2.29
C ALA A 374 46.17 -1.20 3.16
N ASP A 375 45.91 -1.18 4.46
CA ASP A 375 46.30 -2.29 5.35
C ASP A 375 45.13 -3.26 5.57
N SER A 376 43.99 -2.98 4.81
CA SER A 376 42.83 -3.85 5.07
C SER A 376 42.90 -5.11 4.20
N GLN A 377 42.58 -6.40 4.83
CA GLN A 377 42.63 -7.70 4.11
C GLN A 377 41.32 -7.95 3.35
N HIS A 378 40.46 -6.80 3.11
CA HIS A 378 39.15 -7.07 2.48
C HIS A 378 39.30 -7.05 0.96
N ASP A 379 38.59 -7.98 0.33
CA ASP A 379 38.52 -7.92 -1.15
C ASP A 379 37.55 -6.81 -1.60
N THR A 380 38.11 -5.77 -2.34
CA THR A 380 37.26 -4.60 -2.66
C THR A 380 36.89 -4.61 -4.15
N SER A 381 37.14 -5.70 -4.83
CA SER A 381 36.99 -5.77 -6.29
C SER A 381 35.54 -5.56 -6.73
N ASP A 382 34.63 -5.79 -5.74
CA ASP A 382 33.22 -5.54 -6.14
C ASP A 382 32.45 -4.86 -5.00
N LEU A 383 33.18 -4.04 -4.26
CA LEU A 383 32.55 -3.33 -3.13
C LEU A 383 32.32 -1.86 -3.50
N TYR A 384 31.16 -1.44 -3.04
CA TYR A 384 30.78 -0.04 -3.32
C TYR A 384 30.25 0.60 -2.04
N ARG A 385 30.41 1.94 -2.05
CA ARG A 385 29.73 2.67 -0.96
C ARG A 385 28.69 3.65 -1.54
N LEU A 386 27.50 3.59 -0.89
CA LEU A 386 26.43 4.47 -1.37
C LEU A 386 26.26 5.65 -0.41
N TYR A 387 25.94 6.90 -1.06
CA TYR A 387 25.72 8.13 -0.28
C TYR A 387 24.35 8.72 -0.65
N LEU A 388 23.58 8.89 0.37
CA LEU A 388 22.27 9.57 0.15
C LEU A 388 22.27 10.88 0.93
N ASP A 389 22.31 12.01 0.10
CA ASP A 389 22.34 13.36 0.73
C ASP A 389 20.95 14.00 0.70
N MET A 390 20.72 14.67 1.81
CA MET A 390 19.57 15.58 1.84
C MET A 390 19.99 16.92 2.47
N THR A 391 19.66 17.93 1.65
CA THR A 391 20.08 19.27 2.13
C THR A 391 18.82 20.12 2.39
N GLY A 392 18.80 20.68 3.66
CA GLY A 392 17.69 21.61 3.93
C GLY A 392 17.78 22.87 3.07
N LYS A 393 16.63 23.31 2.53
CA LYS A 393 16.56 24.62 1.85
C LYS A 393 15.47 25.47 2.48
N LYS A 394 15.82 26.79 2.70
CA LYS A 394 14.75 27.69 3.15
C LYS A 394 14.00 28.27 1.94
N GLN A 395 12.99 27.55 1.46
CA GLN A 395 12.31 28.07 0.25
C GLN A 395 11.19 29.05 0.64
N PRO A 396 11.15 30.16 -0.20
CA PRO A 396 10.09 31.13 0.09
C PRO A 396 8.69 30.52 -0.13
N LEU A 397 7.77 31.00 0.72
CA LEU A 397 6.35 30.60 0.57
C LEU A 397 5.51 31.75 0.03
N ASP A 398 4.42 31.27 -0.67
CA ASP A 398 3.37 32.28 -1.00
C ASP A 398 2.14 32.03 -0.13
N ILE A 399 1.90 33.08 0.68
CA ILE A 399 0.77 32.91 1.63
C ILE A 399 -0.37 33.85 1.21
N LEU A 400 -1.50 33.18 0.99
CA LEU A 400 -2.68 33.98 0.59
C LEU A 400 -3.75 33.84 1.67
N LEU A 401 -4.15 35.06 2.18
CA LEU A 401 -5.25 35.05 3.16
C LEU A 401 -6.56 35.55 2.51
N ILE A 402 -7.57 34.70 2.75
CA ILE A 402 -8.91 35.11 2.27
C ILE A 402 -9.78 35.39 3.49
N VAL A 403 -10.16 36.77 3.58
CA VAL A 403 -10.78 37.12 4.87
C VAL A 403 -12.21 37.63 4.62
N ASP A 404 -13.18 37.07 5.38
CA ASP A 404 -14.60 37.48 5.30
C ASP A 404 -14.79 38.84 5.99
N LYS A 405 -15.48 39.65 5.23
CA LYS A 405 -15.70 41.00 5.80
C LYS A 405 -17.20 41.27 5.87
N SER A 406 -17.92 40.23 5.95
CA SER A 406 -19.39 40.41 5.90
C SER A 406 -19.89 40.94 7.25
N GLY A 407 -21.16 41.40 7.21
CA GLY A 407 -21.78 42.04 8.40
C GLY A 407 -21.76 41.12 9.62
N SER A 408 -21.82 39.86 9.38
CA SER A 408 -21.87 38.93 10.54
C SER A 408 -20.53 38.89 11.28
N MET A 409 -19.49 39.40 10.70
CA MET A 409 -18.17 39.40 11.38
C MET A 409 -18.14 40.49 12.46
N ARG A 410 -19.25 41.26 12.62
CA ARG A 410 -19.32 42.26 13.70
C ARG A 410 -19.75 41.59 15.02
N GLU A 411 -20.12 40.33 14.91
CA GLU A 411 -20.57 39.64 16.13
C GLU A 411 -19.36 39.17 16.95
N GLY A 412 -19.65 38.74 18.22
CA GLY A 412 -18.55 38.38 19.14
C GLY A 412 -18.03 36.95 18.88
N ILE A 413 -16.67 36.61 18.88
CA ILE A 413 -15.97 35.33 18.59
C ILE A 413 -16.08 34.40 19.81
N GLY A 414 -16.63 34.89 21.06
CA GLY A 414 -16.77 34.07 22.29
C GLY A 414 -18.06 34.44 23.04
N SER A 415 -18.21 33.69 24.14
CA SER A 415 -19.39 33.99 24.99
C SER A 415 -18.92 34.36 26.41
N ILE A 416 -19.49 35.51 26.82
CA ILE A 416 -19.24 35.83 28.25
C ILE A 416 -20.55 35.70 29.03
N GLU A 417 -20.36 35.19 30.36
CA GLU A 417 -21.58 35.05 31.19
C GLU A 417 -22.01 36.42 31.73
N LYS A 418 -23.36 36.72 31.41
CA LYS A 418 -23.92 37.98 31.94
C LYS A 418 -25.23 37.71 32.68
N TYR A 419 -25.48 38.63 33.65
CA TYR A 419 -26.75 38.51 34.41
C TYR A 419 -27.85 39.37 33.77
N LYS A 420 -28.90 38.65 33.36
CA LYS A 420 -30.02 39.33 32.64
C LYS A 420 -31.03 39.88 33.66
N TYR A 421 -31.35 41.25 33.46
CA TYR A 421 -32.41 41.90 34.27
C TYR A 421 -33.48 42.51 33.36
N TRP A 422 -34.81 42.48 33.83
CA TRP A 422 -35.83 43.28 33.13
C TRP A 422 -35.85 44.70 33.68
N GLU A 423 -35.64 45.59 32.77
CA GLU A 423 -35.66 47.01 33.21
C GLU A 423 -37.09 47.58 33.18
N SER A 424 -37.51 48.17 34.35
CA SER A 424 -38.78 48.92 34.41
C SER A 424 -38.53 50.39 34.75
N ARG A 425 -39.21 51.21 33.92
CA ARG A 425 -39.05 52.64 34.25
C ARG A 425 -40.40 53.24 34.69
N TYR A 426 -40.29 54.06 35.77
CA TYR A 426 -41.52 54.69 36.28
C TYR A 426 -41.94 55.87 35.38
N ASP A 427 -43.12 55.68 34.74
CA ASP A 427 -43.69 56.77 33.90
C ASP A 427 -44.44 57.77 34.78
N GLN A 428 -43.93 58.98 34.78
CA GLN A 428 -44.45 60.00 35.73
C GLN A 428 -45.82 60.52 35.28
N TYR A 429 -46.07 60.41 33.97
CA TYR A 429 -47.36 60.90 33.45
C TYR A 429 -48.50 59.94 33.77
N TYR A 430 -48.31 58.68 33.77
CA TYR A 430 -49.40 57.70 34.00
C TYR A 430 -49.24 57.06 35.37
N GLN A 431 -48.19 57.65 36.13
CA GLN A 431 -47.90 57.16 37.49
C GLN A 431 -47.86 55.63 37.54
N THR A 432 -47.21 54.98 36.56
CA THR A 432 -47.10 53.50 36.58
C THR A 432 -45.72 53.10 36.04
N TRP A 433 -45.33 51.83 36.48
CA TRP A 433 -44.05 51.30 35.96
C TRP A 433 -44.25 50.68 34.57
N ILE A 434 -43.27 51.03 33.71
CA ILE A 434 -43.40 50.42 32.37
C ILE A 434 -42.13 49.60 32.11
N SER A 435 -42.41 48.44 31.52
CA SER A 435 -41.27 47.55 31.19
C SER A 435 -40.54 48.05 29.93
N VAL A 436 -39.19 48.27 30.03
CA VAL A 436 -38.38 48.82 28.92
C VAL A 436 -37.72 47.67 28.15
N GLY A 437 -37.32 46.63 28.88
CA GLY A 437 -36.69 45.50 28.15
C GLY A 437 -35.56 44.88 28.98
N ALA A 438 -34.91 43.88 28.36
CA ALA A 438 -33.86 43.12 29.08
C ALA A 438 -32.52 43.87 28.99
N VAL A 439 -31.83 43.94 30.19
CA VAL A 439 -30.48 44.54 30.22
C VAL A 439 -29.53 43.52 30.87
N TYR A 440 -28.22 43.52 30.42
CA TYR A 440 -27.26 42.52 30.94
C TYR A 440 -26.16 43.23 31.74
N PHE A 441 -25.88 42.70 32.91
CA PHE A 441 -24.82 43.26 33.76
C PHE A 441 -23.72 42.22 33.96
N ASP A 442 -22.45 42.83 34.20
CA ASP A 442 -21.30 41.92 34.43
C ASP A 442 -21.36 41.31 35.84
N GLU A 443 -22.17 41.95 36.71
CA GLU A 443 -22.24 41.46 38.11
C GLU A 443 -23.69 41.23 38.52
N TYR A 444 -23.87 40.30 39.46
CA TYR A 444 -25.22 40.04 39.98
C TYR A 444 -25.58 41.09 41.06
N PHE A 445 -26.73 41.75 40.89
CA PHE A 445 -27.06 42.88 41.81
C PHE A 445 -28.26 42.50 42.69
N GLY A 446 -28.54 41.09 42.76
CA GLY A 446 -29.68 40.65 43.61
C GLY A 446 -30.98 40.55 42.81
N PRO A 447 -32.16 40.00 43.42
CA PRO A 447 -33.42 39.72 42.71
C PRO A 447 -34.08 41.01 42.21
N THR A 448 -33.81 42.22 42.85
CA THR A 448 -34.26 43.54 42.37
C THR A 448 -33.15 44.57 42.63
N TYR A 449 -32.86 45.29 41.56
CA TYR A 449 -31.83 46.35 41.63
C TYR A 449 -32.41 47.70 41.19
N GLN A 450 -32.43 48.74 42.13
CA GLN A 450 -33.01 50.07 41.77
C GLN A 450 -31.94 51.15 41.94
N PRO A 451 -31.42 51.51 40.78
CA PRO A 451 -30.30 52.47 40.91
C PRO A 451 -30.81 53.90 41.18
N ASP A 452 -32.06 54.16 40.96
CA ASP A 452 -32.69 55.46 41.26
C ASP A 452 -34.21 55.27 41.36
N ARG A 453 -34.92 56.52 41.72
CA ARG A 453 -36.37 56.38 42.06
C ARG A 453 -37.20 56.15 40.80
N PHE A 454 -36.58 56.11 39.61
CA PHE A 454 -37.43 56.00 38.40
C PHE A 454 -37.06 54.75 37.61
N THR A 455 -36.07 53.94 38.02
CA THR A 455 -35.63 52.76 37.23
C THR A 455 -35.49 51.56 38.18
N SER A 456 -36.10 50.46 37.76
CA SER A 456 -35.95 49.22 38.54
C SER A 456 -35.57 48.06 37.63
N TYR A 457 -34.65 47.20 38.19
CA TYR A 457 -34.24 46.01 37.42
C TYR A 457 -34.61 44.75 38.21
N THR A 458 -35.19 43.80 37.44
CA THR A 458 -35.54 42.52 38.10
C THR A 458 -34.77 41.39 37.42
N TYR A 459 -34.06 40.68 38.43
CA TYR A 459 -33.18 39.62 37.89
C TYR A 459 -34.00 38.50 37.25
N ARG A 460 -33.40 38.00 36.16
CA ARG A 460 -34.18 36.91 35.49
C ARG A 460 -33.32 35.65 35.41
N SER A 461 -32.18 35.85 34.89
CA SER A 461 -31.37 34.62 34.75
C SER A 461 -29.93 35.00 34.44
N LYS A 462 -29.07 34.08 34.75
CA LYS A 462 -27.68 34.18 34.25
C LYS A 462 -27.58 33.53 32.86
N GLU A 463 -27.06 34.46 31.85
CA GLU A 463 -27.08 33.93 30.45
C GLU A 463 -25.69 34.10 29.82
N SER A 464 -25.33 33.09 29.03
CA SER A 464 -24.10 33.21 28.20
C SER A 464 -24.38 34.08 26.97
N VAL A 465 -23.70 35.33 26.94
CA VAL A 465 -23.95 36.24 25.78
C VAL A 465 -22.65 36.40 24.97
N SER A 466 -22.70 36.82 23.71
CA SER A 466 -21.54 36.99 22.83
C SER A 466 -20.51 37.95 23.46
N SER A 467 -19.25 37.45 23.48
CA SER A 467 -18.13 38.28 23.95
C SER A 467 -18.16 39.67 23.30
N GLY A 468 -17.61 40.78 24.12
CA GLY A 468 -17.51 42.17 23.57
C GLY A 468 -16.50 42.25 22.42
N THR A 469 -15.59 41.25 22.26
CA THR A 469 -14.63 41.38 21.15
C THR A 469 -15.27 40.91 19.82
N ARG A 470 -15.21 41.78 18.89
CA ARG A 470 -15.81 41.46 17.57
C ARG A 470 -14.88 40.51 16.79
N ARG A 471 -15.49 39.59 16.00
CA ARG A 471 -14.71 38.59 15.23
C ARG A 471 -13.71 39.29 14.30
N ASP A 472 -14.15 40.34 13.55
CA ASP A 472 -13.22 41.02 12.61
C ASP A 472 -12.04 41.63 13.37
N GLN A 473 -12.41 42.21 14.65
CA GLN A 473 -11.29 42.78 15.43
C GLN A 473 -10.33 41.67 15.89
N ALA A 474 -10.84 40.59 16.32
CA ALA A 474 -9.98 39.46 16.71
C ALA A 474 -9.08 39.01 15.55
N VAL A 475 -9.66 38.87 14.34
CA VAL A 475 -8.86 38.47 13.16
C VAL A 475 -7.79 39.52 12.88
N LYS A 476 -8.11 40.80 13.05
CA LYS A 476 -7.10 41.87 12.83
C LYS A 476 -5.94 41.72 13.81
N ASP A 477 -6.29 41.57 15.02
CA ASP A 477 -5.23 41.48 16.05
C ASP A 477 -4.34 40.26 15.82
N ALA A 478 -4.95 39.24 15.24
CA ALA A 478 -4.15 38.01 15.06
C ALA A 478 -3.26 38.09 13.82
N LEU A 479 -3.70 38.84 12.85
CA LEU A 479 -2.95 38.82 11.57
C LEU A 479 -1.87 39.90 11.57
N LEU A 480 -2.13 41.04 12.32
CA LEU A 480 -1.28 42.22 12.07
C LEU A 480 -0.40 42.47 13.30
N GLY A 481 0.61 43.28 13.15
CA GLY A 481 1.50 43.65 14.26
C GLY A 481 2.82 42.87 14.20
N SER A 482 3.75 43.26 15.12
CA SER A 482 5.10 42.66 15.11
C SER A 482 5.05 41.18 15.53
N THR A 483 3.88 40.87 16.14
CA THR A 483 3.80 39.44 16.53
C THR A 483 2.68 38.74 15.77
N GLY A 484 2.10 39.48 14.82
CA GLY A 484 0.97 38.91 14.05
C GLY A 484 1.44 37.85 13.04
N LEU A 485 0.49 37.07 12.49
CA LEU A 485 0.75 35.94 11.57
C LEU A 485 1.59 36.39 10.37
N LEU A 486 1.20 37.53 9.77
CA LEU A 486 1.93 37.93 8.54
C LEU A 486 3.41 38.16 8.85
N GLN A 487 3.69 38.76 10.03
CA GLN A 487 5.11 38.97 10.40
C GLN A 487 5.79 37.63 10.73
N LYS A 488 5.13 36.79 11.29
CA LYS A 488 5.75 35.49 11.64
C LYS A 488 6.16 34.71 10.39
N PHE A 489 5.36 34.73 9.33
CA PHE A 489 5.78 34.05 8.08
C PHE A 489 7.02 34.72 7.49
N LEU A 490 7.15 36.04 7.70
CA LEU A 490 8.36 36.71 7.17
C LEU A 490 9.57 36.39 8.05
N ASP A 491 9.34 36.18 9.34
CA ASP A 491 10.47 35.82 10.21
C ASP A 491 11.04 34.45 9.84
N ILE A 492 10.12 33.63 9.28
CA ILE A 492 10.63 32.31 8.85
C ILE A 492 11.53 32.48 7.61
N ASN A 493 11.03 33.29 6.75
CA ASN A 493 11.81 33.59 5.53
C ASN A 493 11.38 34.96 4.98
N PRO A 494 12.33 35.92 5.00
CA PRO A 494 11.99 37.31 4.60
C PRO A 494 11.60 37.39 3.12
N GLN A 495 11.85 36.30 2.38
CA GLN A 495 11.47 36.30 0.94
C GLN A 495 10.05 35.76 0.74
N ASN A 496 9.41 35.40 1.83
CA ASN A 496 8.00 34.99 1.67
C ASN A 496 7.14 36.11 1.07
N GLN A 497 6.18 35.60 0.21
CA GLN A 497 5.22 36.59 -0.36
C GLN A 497 3.85 36.44 0.31
N LEU A 498 3.37 37.63 0.68
CA LEU A 498 2.08 37.62 1.39
C LEU A 498 1.04 38.43 0.61
N ALA A 499 -0.20 37.88 0.57
CA ALA A 499 -1.32 38.60 -0.07
C ALA A 499 -2.61 38.37 0.73
N VAL A 500 -3.49 39.48 0.58
CA VAL A 500 -4.75 39.34 1.37
C VAL A 500 -5.91 39.77 0.49
N VAL A 501 -6.90 38.87 0.58
CA VAL A 501 -8.13 39.17 -0.17
C VAL A 501 -9.28 39.25 0.85
N GLY A 502 -10.07 40.34 0.69
CA GLY A 502 -11.31 40.44 1.50
C GLY A 502 -12.54 40.18 0.64
N PHE A 503 -13.48 39.46 1.28
CA PHE A 503 -14.70 39.27 0.47
C PHE A 503 -15.92 39.52 1.34
N GLN A 504 -16.99 39.76 0.55
CA GLN A 504 -18.29 40.09 1.17
C GLN A 504 -19.40 39.98 0.11
N GLY A 505 -20.74 40.43 0.51
CA GLY A 505 -21.87 40.53 -0.45
C GLY A 505 -22.57 41.89 -0.29
N SER A 506 -22.01 42.82 -1.12
CA SER A 506 -22.57 44.18 -0.93
C SER A 506 -23.98 44.29 -1.53
N VAL A 507 -24.89 44.92 -0.77
CA VAL A 507 -26.28 45.13 -1.27
C VAL A 507 -26.46 46.59 -1.65
N ALA A 508 -25.35 47.42 -1.63
CA ALA A 508 -25.48 48.89 -1.75
C ALA A 508 -24.80 49.39 -3.01
N HIS A 509 -24.41 48.59 -4.16
CA HIS A 509 -23.67 49.31 -5.22
C HIS A 509 -24.52 49.35 -6.50
N ARG A 510 -24.64 50.59 -7.14
CA ARG A 510 -25.15 50.85 -8.51
C ARG A 510 -24.04 50.63 -9.55
N TYR A 511 -23.77 49.37 -10.01
CA TYR A 511 -22.70 49.20 -11.04
C TYR A 511 -23.33 49.14 -12.44
N TYR A 512 -22.82 49.78 -13.48
CA TYR A 512 -23.22 50.01 -14.89
C TYR A 512 -23.32 48.70 -15.65
N ASP A 513 -22.85 47.40 -15.02
CA ASP A 513 -22.89 46.07 -15.68
C ASP A 513 -23.69 45.08 -14.82
N GLU A 514 -24.86 45.53 -14.22
CA GLU A 514 -25.56 44.70 -13.22
C GLU A 514 -26.98 44.40 -13.69
N LYS A 515 -27.32 43.07 -13.46
CA LYS A 515 -28.73 42.66 -13.70
C LYS A 515 -29.63 43.16 -12.56
N LEU A 516 -30.81 43.73 -13.06
CA LEU A 516 -31.78 44.18 -12.03
C LEU A 516 -32.62 42.98 -11.54
N GLU A 517 -32.49 42.77 -10.18
CA GLU A 517 -33.39 41.69 -9.69
C GLU A 517 -34.15 42.17 -8.45
N ARG A 518 -35.48 41.82 -8.55
CA ARG A 518 -36.36 42.18 -7.41
C ARG A 518 -36.22 41.14 -6.28
N THR A 519 -35.74 41.67 -5.12
CA THR A 519 -35.61 40.73 -3.98
C THR A 519 -37.01 40.32 -3.48
N PRO A 520 -37.14 39.22 -2.75
CA PRO A 520 -38.41 38.75 -2.16
C PRO A 520 -39.08 39.83 -1.31
N TRP A 521 -38.44 40.94 -0.97
CA TRP A 521 -39.06 42.04 -0.19
C TRP A 521 -39.33 43.25 -1.08
N ASN A 522 -39.34 43.10 -2.34
CA ASN A 522 -39.78 44.08 -3.35
C ASN A 522 -38.80 45.25 -3.45
N THR A 523 -37.50 45.00 -3.16
CA THR A 523 -36.43 46.01 -3.36
C THR A 523 -35.58 45.62 -4.58
N ILE A 524 -35.28 46.66 -5.52
CA ILE A 524 -34.46 46.39 -6.72
C ILE A 524 -32.97 46.43 -6.30
N MET A 525 -32.38 45.18 -6.46
CA MET A 525 -30.94 45.13 -6.13
C MET A 525 -30.11 44.85 -7.38
N TYR A 526 -28.94 45.53 -7.52
CA TYR A 526 -27.99 45.25 -8.62
C TYR A 526 -27.12 44.05 -8.25
N GLN A 527 -27.14 43.06 -9.27
CA GLN A 527 -26.37 41.85 -8.96
C GLN A 527 -25.08 41.82 -9.80
N PRO A 528 -23.90 41.84 -9.05
CA PRO A 528 -22.66 41.78 -9.83
C PRO A 528 -22.52 40.46 -10.59
N SER A 529 -21.70 40.62 -11.70
CA SER A 529 -21.49 39.40 -12.50
C SER A 529 -20.26 38.63 -11.99
N ILE A 530 -20.29 37.35 -12.31
CA ILE A 530 -19.16 36.48 -11.90
C ILE A 530 -17.87 36.98 -12.56
N GLU A 531 -17.90 37.67 -13.73
CA GLU A 531 -16.69 38.18 -14.43
C GLU A 531 -16.03 39.29 -13.64
N THR A 532 -16.85 40.05 -12.98
CA THR A 532 -16.22 41.19 -12.28
C THR A 532 -15.90 40.79 -10.83
N SER A 533 -16.72 39.79 -10.26
CA SER A 533 -16.56 39.31 -8.87
C SER A 533 -16.36 40.48 -7.90
N LYS A 534 -17.24 41.42 -7.92
CA LYS A 534 -17.07 42.69 -7.17
C LYS A 534 -17.35 42.46 -5.68
N ASP A 535 -17.71 41.31 -5.31
CA ASP A 535 -17.95 41.04 -3.88
C ASP A 535 -16.64 40.66 -3.18
N ALA A 536 -15.58 40.81 -3.82
CA ALA A 536 -14.28 40.56 -3.19
C ALA A 536 -13.26 41.57 -3.71
N ASP A 537 -12.30 41.95 -2.78
CA ASP A 537 -11.27 42.94 -3.18
C ASP A 537 -9.88 42.44 -2.74
N ILE A 538 -8.93 42.90 -3.54
CA ILE A 538 -7.53 42.66 -3.11
C ILE A 538 -7.14 43.74 -2.09
N LEU A 539 -6.93 43.33 -0.91
CA LEU A 539 -6.59 44.30 0.15
C LEU A 539 -5.08 44.53 0.22
N LYS A 540 -4.46 43.49 -0.16
CA LYS A 540 -2.98 43.55 -0.25
C LYS A 540 -2.50 42.65 -1.39
N ASN A 541 -1.66 43.37 -2.28
CA ASN A 541 -1.08 42.52 -3.35
C ASN A 541 0.16 41.77 -2.84
N TRP A 542 0.65 40.77 -3.70
CA TRP A 542 1.83 39.98 -3.27
C TRP A 542 3.01 40.91 -2.96
N GLU A 543 3.47 40.83 -1.74
CA GLU A 543 4.65 41.60 -1.32
C GLU A 543 5.35 40.87 -0.17
N ASN A 544 6.62 41.21 0.05
CA ASN A 544 7.36 40.63 1.20
C ASN A 544 7.35 41.58 2.39
N SER A 545 6.16 42.09 2.65
CA SER A 545 5.97 42.95 3.83
C SER A 545 4.67 42.56 4.56
N ALA A 546 4.81 42.82 5.89
CA ALA A 546 3.61 42.44 6.67
C ALA A 546 2.67 43.62 6.81
N THR A 547 2.93 44.71 6.13
CA THR A 547 2.11 45.94 6.31
C THR A 547 0.78 45.81 5.58
N LEU A 548 -0.29 46.11 6.31
CA LEU A 548 -1.65 46.12 5.75
C LEU A 548 -2.51 47.11 6.54
N ASP A 549 -3.22 47.92 5.74
CA ASP A 549 -4.15 48.86 6.42
C ASP A 549 -5.20 48.09 7.25
N SER A 550 -5.10 48.27 8.56
CA SER A 550 -5.95 47.46 9.47
C SER A 550 -7.44 47.73 9.22
N GLU A 551 -7.76 48.96 8.76
CA GLU A 551 -9.18 49.28 8.55
C GLU A 551 -9.75 48.52 7.34
N SER A 552 -8.88 48.12 6.47
CA SER A 552 -9.36 47.38 5.29
C SER A 552 -9.88 45.98 5.68
N LEU A 553 -9.68 45.53 6.92
CA LEU A 553 -10.15 44.19 7.35
C LEU A 553 -11.44 44.31 8.16
N SER A 554 -11.94 45.51 8.26
CA SER A 554 -13.13 45.69 9.11
C SER A 554 -14.37 45.12 8.42
N TYR A 555 -15.30 44.69 9.31
CA TYR A 555 -16.55 44.19 8.70
C TYR A 555 -17.30 45.31 7.98
N LEU A 556 -18.10 44.90 7.11
CA LEU A 556 -18.96 45.88 6.44
C LEU A 556 -20.42 45.59 6.78
N SER A 557 -21.10 46.71 7.31
CA SER A 557 -22.45 46.51 7.87
C SER A 557 -23.47 46.22 6.75
N ASN A 558 -24.40 45.36 7.01
CA ASN A 558 -25.54 45.03 6.13
C ASN A 558 -25.08 44.33 4.85
N ASN A 559 -23.92 43.72 4.92
CA ASN A 559 -23.44 42.96 3.75
C ASN A 559 -23.50 41.45 4.02
N GLY A 560 -23.76 40.73 2.90
CA GLY A 560 -23.84 39.26 3.03
C GLY A 560 -22.46 38.62 2.78
N THR A 561 -22.49 37.22 2.77
CA THR A 561 -21.24 36.44 2.63
C THR A 561 -21.21 35.69 1.30
N ASN A 562 -20.14 36.02 0.45
CA ASN A 562 -20.07 35.34 -0.87
C ASN A 562 -18.71 34.66 -1.04
N TYR A 563 -18.64 33.36 -0.64
CA TYR A 563 -17.37 32.59 -0.75
C TYR A 563 -16.91 32.51 -2.21
N HIS A 564 -17.95 32.29 -3.08
CA HIS A 564 -17.60 32.13 -4.51
C HIS A 564 -16.78 33.33 -5.02
N ALA A 565 -17.11 34.54 -4.64
CA ALA A 565 -16.34 35.74 -5.09
C ALA A 565 -14.93 35.72 -4.50
N GLY A 566 -14.87 35.38 -3.15
CA GLY A 566 -13.52 35.25 -2.54
C GLY A 566 -12.63 34.27 -3.31
N LEU A 567 -13.18 33.16 -3.67
CA LEU A 567 -12.37 32.14 -4.38
C LEU A 567 -12.01 32.60 -5.78
N LEU A 568 -12.86 33.35 -6.46
CA LEU A 568 -12.49 33.87 -7.80
C LEU A 568 -11.32 34.85 -7.70
N LYS A 569 -11.40 35.63 -6.60
CA LYS A 569 -10.27 36.57 -6.50
C LYS A 569 -8.99 35.83 -6.07
N ALA A 570 -9.19 34.87 -5.21
CA ALA A 570 -8.03 34.02 -4.89
C ALA A 570 -7.41 33.40 -6.15
N ASP A 571 -8.29 32.88 -6.99
CA ASP A 571 -7.79 32.33 -8.28
C ASP A 571 -6.98 33.38 -9.05
N GLU A 572 -7.48 34.57 -9.06
CA GLU A 572 -6.74 35.65 -9.76
C GLU A 572 -5.35 35.86 -9.12
N MET A 573 -5.30 35.79 -7.80
CA MET A 573 -4.02 36.07 -7.12
C MET A 573 -3.05 34.90 -7.31
N LEU A 574 -3.57 33.73 -7.26
CA LEU A 574 -2.66 32.57 -7.36
C LEU A 574 -2.12 32.42 -8.78
N GLN A 575 -2.82 32.81 -9.77
CA GLN A 575 -2.31 32.76 -11.16
C GLN A 575 -1.10 33.68 -11.33
N LYS A 576 -1.02 34.71 -10.52
CA LYS A 576 0.11 35.65 -10.68
C LYS A 576 1.42 35.03 -10.16
N VAL A 577 1.25 33.98 -9.37
CA VAL A 577 2.50 33.41 -8.81
C VAL A 577 2.55 31.91 -9.14
N ALA A 578 1.92 31.47 -10.22
CA ALA A 578 1.73 30.03 -10.51
C ALA A 578 3.06 29.39 -10.91
N ASN A 579 4.11 30.29 -11.34
CA ASN A 579 5.29 29.62 -11.94
C ASN A 579 6.55 30.00 -11.17
N ASN A 580 6.32 30.41 -9.92
CA ASN A 580 7.58 30.85 -9.27
C ASN A 580 8.17 29.73 -8.42
N GLY A 581 7.51 28.53 -8.48
CA GLY A 581 8.12 27.34 -7.86
C GLY A 581 7.92 27.34 -6.34
N HIS A 582 7.26 28.48 -5.71
CA HIS A 582 7.03 28.51 -4.25
C HIS A 582 5.79 27.69 -3.87
N ARG A 583 5.86 27.09 -2.74
CA ARG A 583 4.61 26.48 -2.20
C ARG A 583 3.59 27.57 -1.83
N LYS A 584 2.38 27.04 -2.08
CA LYS A 584 1.32 28.05 -1.84
C LYS A 584 0.41 27.58 -0.70
N ILE A 585 0.28 28.57 0.23
CA ILE A 585 -0.66 28.30 1.34
C ILE A 585 -1.80 29.33 1.31
N MET A 586 -2.95 28.70 1.43
CA MET A 586 -4.09 29.64 1.50
C MET A 586 -4.85 29.40 2.81
N LEU A 587 -5.15 30.58 3.52
CA LEU A 587 -6.00 30.52 4.72
C LEU A 587 -7.31 31.29 4.47
N PHE A 588 -8.38 30.47 4.72
CA PHE A 588 -9.72 31.06 4.48
C PHE A 588 -10.40 31.28 5.84
N ILE A 589 -10.73 32.62 6.14
CA ILE A 589 -11.25 32.91 7.48
C ILE A 589 -12.67 33.48 7.36
N SER A 590 -13.59 32.77 8.09
CA SER A 590 -14.99 33.23 8.02
C SER A 590 -15.75 32.69 9.23
N ASP A 591 -16.98 33.20 9.38
CA ASP A 591 -17.85 32.63 10.43
C ASP A 591 -18.69 31.46 9.90
N GLY A 592 -18.57 31.16 8.50
CA GLY A 592 -18.91 29.80 8.01
C GLY A 592 -20.27 29.81 7.31
N VAL A 593 -20.96 30.99 7.21
CA VAL A 593 -22.30 30.86 6.60
C VAL A 593 -22.35 31.71 5.32
N PRO A 594 -22.37 31.07 4.13
CA PRO A 594 -22.51 31.85 2.89
C PRO A 594 -23.98 32.24 2.64
N THR A 595 -24.14 33.46 2.14
CA THR A 595 -25.53 33.92 1.88
C THR A 595 -25.67 34.38 0.42
N PHE A 596 -24.57 34.29 -0.29
CA PHE A 596 -24.59 34.59 -1.73
C PHE A 596 -23.69 33.60 -2.46
N TYR A 597 -24.02 33.45 -3.78
CA TYR A 597 -23.18 32.69 -4.73
C TYR A 597 -23.51 33.13 -6.15
N PHE A 598 -22.62 32.71 -7.11
CA PHE A 598 -22.95 33.06 -8.51
C PHE A 598 -23.69 31.90 -9.18
N GLY A 599 -24.93 32.26 -9.65
CA GLY A 599 -25.82 31.22 -10.24
C GLY A 599 -25.40 30.87 -11.68
N THR A 600 -26.17 30.07 -12.31
CA THR A 600 -25.88 29.58 -13.67
C THR A 600 -25.98 30.72 -14.70
N ASP A 601 -26.64 31.74 -14.33
CA ASP A 601 -26.74 32.87 -15.28
C ASP A 601 -25.55 33.83 -15.11
N LYS A 602 -24.63 33.38 -14.29
CA LYS A 602 -23.32 34.05 -14.12
C LYS A 602 -23.49 35.35 -13.33
N TYR A 603 -24.60 35.51 -12.68
CA TYR A 603 -24.78 36.68 -11.80
C TYR A 603 -25.04 36.18 -10.37
N ARG A 604 -24.80 37.13 -9.46
CA ARG A 604 -24.92 36.81 -8.02
C ARG A 604 -26.35 36.33 -7.71
N SER A 605 -26.46 35.30 -6.96
CA SER A 605 -27.75 34.75 -6.48
C SER A 605 -27.75 34.74 -4.96
N GLY A 606 -29.00 34.77 -4.41
CA GLY A 606 -29.14 34.82 -2.93
C GLY A 606 -29.64 36.20 -2.47
N ASN A 607 -30.12 36.18 -1.26
CA ASN A 607 -30.72 37.48 -0.84
C ASN A 607 -29.98 38.04 0.37
N GLY A 608 -28.82 37.31 0.77
CA GLY A 608 -27.87 37.94 1.74
C GLY A 608 -28.33 37.76 3.18
N THR A 609 -29.52 37.09 3.35
CA THR A 609 -30.03 36.96 4.74
C THR A 609 -29.87 35.51 5.22
N THR A 610 -29.69 35.42 6.55
CA THR A 610 -29.61 34.06 7.13
C THR A 610 -30.97 33.63 7.69
N SER A 611 -31.96 34.56 7.63
CA SER A 611 -33.32 34.21 8.12
C SER A 611 -34.07 33.30 7.15
N ASP A 612 -33.59 33.29 5.93
CA ASP A 612 -34.24 32.43 4.90
C ASP A 612 -33.43 31.13 4.73
N GLU A 613 -34.03 30.04 5.22
CA GLU A 613 -33.32 28.74 5.21
C GLU A 613 -33.00 28.29 3.77
N ASN A 614 -33.91 28.52 2.84
CA ASN A 614 -33.62 28.12 1.43
C ASN A 614 -32.42 28.88 0.86
N ASN A 615 -32.34 30.10 1.25
CA ASN A 615 -31.16 30.87 0.76
C ASN A 615 -29.84 30.26 1.27
N ILE A 616 -29.85 29.89 2.51
CA ILE A 616 -28.61 29.32 3.07
C ILE A 616 -28.27 28.01 2.36
N ILE A 617 -29.27 27.17 2.20
CA ILE A 617 -29.02 25.87 1.54
C ILE A 617 -28.51 26.08 0.12
N ASN A 618 -29.15 26.96 -0.64
CA ASN A 618 -28.73 27.17 -2.05
C ASN A 618 -27.33 27.82 -2.11
N SER A 619 -27.11 28.72 -1.21
CA SER A 619 -25.78 29.36 -1.23
C SER A 619 -24.69 28.36 -0.84
N GLN A 620 -25.02 27.50 0.07
CA GLN A 620 -24.02 26.44 0.40
C GLN A 620 -23.73 25.57 -0.81
N VAL A 621 -24.77 25.20 -1.46
CA VAL A 621 -24.57 24.36 -2.65
C VAL A 621 -23.73 25.11 -3.69
N GLY A 622 -24.10 26.35 -3.95
CA GLY A 622 -23.34 27.13 -4.94
C GLY A 622 -21.86 27.30 -4.50
N SER A 623 -21.66 27.57 -3.27
CA SER A 623 -20.28 27.74 -2.79
C SER A 623 -19.49 26.43 -2.93
N LYS A 624 -20.16 25.33 -2.62
CA LYS A 624 -19.45 24.05 -2.74
C LYS A 624 -19.06 23.77 -4.20
N LEU A 625 -19.89 24.13 -5.08
CA LEU A 625 -19.52 23.95 -6.50
C LEU A 625 -18.31 24.82 -6.85
N ALA A 626 -18.31 26.03 -6.38
CA ALA A 626 -17.15 26.90 -6.65
C ALA A 626 -15.88 26.33 -6.01
N ILE A 627 -16.08 25.81 -4.86
CA ILE A 627 -14.91 25.22 -4.18
C ILE A 627 -14.38 24.03 -4.99
N ASP A 628 -15.30 23.17 -5.44
CA ASP A 628 -14.85 22.03 -6.26
C ASP A 628 -14.05 22.50 -7.48
N GLU A 629 -14.56 23.50 -8.09
CA GLU A 629 -13.82 24.01 -9.28
C GLU A 629 -12.45 24.57 -8.87
N PHE A 630 -12.47 25.28 -7.79
CA PHE A 630 -11.20 25.87 -7.33
C PHE A 630 -10.19 24.77 -6.97
N LYS A 631 -10.57 23.72 -6.26
CA LYS A 631 -9.64 22.66 -5.84
C LYS A 631 -9.12 21.87 -7.05
N ARG A 632 -9.98 21.78 -7.99
CA ARG A 632 -9.51 21.10 -9.21
C ARG A 632 -8.38 21.88 -9.89
N LYS A 633 -8.47 23.15 -9.85
CA LYS A 633 -7.46 23.99 -10.53
C LYS A 633 -6.17 24.04 -9.70
N TYR A 634 -6.27 23.85 -8.40
CA TYR A 634 -5.07 23.96 -7.54
C TYR A 634 -4.99 22.74 -6.63
N PRO A 635 -4.69 21.58 -7.17
CA PRO A 635 -4.70 20.32 -6.41
C PRO A 635 -3.55 20.24 -5.40
N ASN A 636 -2.54 21.15 -5.60
CA ASN A 636 -1.37 21.04 -4.69
C ASN A 636 -1.35 22.21 -3.71
N LEU A 637 -2.53 23.01 -3.71
CA LEU A 637 -2.59 24.17 -2.80
C LEU A 637 -2.92 23.68 -1.38
N SER A 638 -2.00 24.14 -0.42
CA SER A 638 -2.38 23.88 0.99
C SER A 638 -3.47 24.84 1.45
N LEU A 639 -4.62 24.17 1.71
CA LEU A 639 -5.80 25.02 1.98
C LEU A 639 -6.26 24.82 3.42
N TYR A 640 -6.23 25.98 4.22
CA TYR A 640 -6.77 25.97 5.60
C TYR A 640 -8.02 26.85 5.69
N SER A 641 -8.97 26.34 6.53
CA SER A 641 -10.15 27.22 6.77
C SER A 641 -10.36 27.39 8.27
N LEU A 642 -10.59 28.64 8.62
CA LEU A 642 -10.83 28.94 10.05
C LEU A 642 -12.24 29.52 10.23
N GLY A 643 -13.01 28.72 11.03
CA GLY A 643 -14.34 29.26 11.43
C GLY A 643 -14.23 30.04 12.75
N VAL A 644 -14.58 31.30 12.63
CA VAL A 644 -14.41 32.12 13.84
C VAL A 644 -15.78 32.59 14.31
N SER A 645 -16.16 31.99 15.38
CA SER A 645 -17.46 32.37 15.95
C SER A 645 -17.63 31.71 17.32
N LYS A 646 -18.50 32.27 18.21
CA LYS A 646 -18.72 31.69 19.56
C LYS A 646 -19.38 30.33 19.48
N ASP A 647 -20.06 29.96 18.32
CA ASP A 647 -20.80 28.67 18.24
C ASP A 647 -20.44 27.96 16.94
N ILE A 648 -19.11 28.13 16.53
CA ILE A 648 -18.70 27.72 15.17
C ILE A 648 -18.86 26.20 15.03
N ASN A 649 -19.16 25.50 16.14
CA ASN A 649 -19.28 24.03 15.98
C ASN A 649 -20.74 23.62 15.86
N SER A 650 -21.65 24.66 15.80
CA SER A 650 -23.07 24.35 15.57
C SER A 650 -23.56 24.99 14.26
N ASP A 651 -24.33 24.13 13.52
CA ASP A 651 -24.89 24.68 12.26
C ASP A 651 -26.10 25.60 12.57
N THR A 652 -25.75 26.89 12.79
CA THR A 652 -26.81 27.88 13.10
C THR A 652 -26.84 28.96 12.02
N ALA A 653 -27.86 29.89 12.17
CA ALA A 653 -27.99 30.99 11.19
C ALA A 653 -26.79 31.94 11.27
N SER A 654 -26.09 31.96 12.37
CA SER A 654 -25.03 32.98 12.55
C SER A 654 -23.64 32.35 12.46
N SER A 655 -23.58 30.95 12.33
CA SER A 655 -22.25 30.31 12.19
C SER A 655 -22.44 28.85 11.75
N SER A 656 -21.49 28.44 10.86
CA SER A 656 -21.61 27.06 10.39
C SER A 656 -20.25 26.55 9.91
N PRO A 657 -19.96 25.24 10.33
CA PRO A 657 -18.67 24.69 9.89
C PRO A 657 -18.78 23.96 8.56
N VAL A 658 -19.88 23.83 8.04
CA VAL A 658 -20.15 22.87 6.94
C VAL A 658 -19.34 23.27 5.71
N VAL A 659 -19.48 24.44 5.23
CA VAL A 659 -18.81 24.78 3.95
C VAL A 659 -17.31 24.96 4.20
N LEU A 660 -16.97 25.49 5.32
CA LEU A 660 -15.52 25.63 5.62
C LEU A 660 -14.85 24.26 5.70
N ASN A 661 -15.56 23.32 6.34
CA ASN A 661 -15.02 21.95 6.34
C ASN A 661 -14.90 21.37 4.93
N TYR A 662 -15.90 21.65 4.20
CA TYR A 662 -15.84 21.14 2.81
C TYR A 662 -14.68 21.76 2.04
N LEU A 663 -14.33 23.01 2.30
CA LEU A 663 -13.27 23.73 1.56
C LEU A 663 -11.89 23.13 1.88
N SER A 664 -11.62 22.90 3.13
CA SER A 664 -10.22 22.54 3.43
C SER A 664 -10.13 21.08 3.89
N GLY A 665 -11.31 20.41 4.18
CA GLY A 665 -11.27 19.05 4.74
C GLY A 665 -11.17 19.10 6.27
N LYS A 666 -11.51 18.01 6.94
CA LYS A 666 -11.62 18.00 8.43
C LYS A 666 -10.24 18.20 9.07
N ASP A 667 -9.17 17.81 8.38
CA ASP A 667 -7.84 17.86 9.02
C ASP A 667 -7.26 19.29 8.94
N HIS A 668 -7.92 20.11 8.15
CA HIS A 668 -7.30 21.45 7.98
C HIS A 668 -8.34 22.54 8.23
N TYR A 669 -9.44 22.10 8.91
CA TYR A 669 -10.44 23.08 9.40
C TYR A 669 -10.26 23.25 10.91
N TYR A 670 -10.38 24.58 11.23
CA TYR A 670 -10.28 24.86 12.68
C TYR A 670 -11.45 25.76 13.11
N GLY A 671 -12.24 25.24 14.04
CA GLY A 671 -13.28 26.08 14.66
C GLY A 671 -12.72 26.88 15.84
N ILE A 672 -12.94 28.14 15.72
CA ILE A 672 -12.32 29.00 16.74
C ILE A 672 -13.40 29.78 17.49
N SER A 673 -13.34 29.58 18.85
CA SER A 673 -14.46 30.22 19.58
C SER A 673 -13.93 31.29 20.55
N ASP A 674 -12.56 31.36 20.59
CA ASP A 674 -12.01 32.48 21.40
C ASP A 674 -10.66 32.91 20.79
N THR A 675 -10.11 34.03 21.30
CA THR A 675 -8.95 34.68 20.63
C THR A 675 -7.67 33.88 20.91
N GLN A 676 -7.54 33.19 22.06
CA GLN A 676 -6.32 32.38 22.31
C GLN A 676 -6.24 31.18 21.36
N GLN A 677 -7.33 30.52 21.15
CA GLN A 677 -7.34 29.41 20.17
C GLN A 677 -6.97 29.88 18.77
N LEU A 678 -7.50 31.04 18.45
CA LEU A 678 -7.12 31.60 17.12
C LEU A 678 -5.61 31.80 17.02
N GLU A 679 -5.02 32.39 18.06
CA GLU A 679 -3.56 32.60 18.03
C GLU A 679 -2.82 31.26 18.00
N ASP A 680 -3.23 30.30 18.82
CA ASP A 680 -2.57 28.97 18.83
C ASP A 680 -2.66 28.29 17.45
N THR A 681 -3.81 28.43 16.87
CA THR A 681 -4.01 27.75 15.57
C THR A 681 -3.11 28.39 14.50
N LEU A 682 -3.06 29.65 14.51
CA LEU A 682 -2.21 30.32 13.48
C LEU A 682 -0.74 29.99 13.70
N ASN A 683 -0.31 29.88 15.01
CA ASN A 683 1.09 29.45 15.26
C ASN A 683 1.33 28.02 14.78
N LYS A 684 0.33 27.33 15.03
CA LYS A 684 0.47 25.94 14.55
C LYS A 684 0.61 25.89 13.02
N ILE A 685 -0.15 26.69 12.29
CA ILE A 685 -0.08 26.68 10.81
C ILE A 685 1.33 27.13 10.38
N VAL A 686 1.91 28.06 11.13
CA VAL A 686 3.28 28.49 10.79
C VAL A 686 4.25 27.33 11.02
N GLU A 687 4.05 26.67 12.15
CA GLU A 687 4.93 25.52 12.43
C GLU A 687 4.75 24.40 11.40
N ASP A 688 3.51 24.13 11.04
CA ASP A 688 3.24 23.06 10.06
C ASP A 688 3.78 23.41 8.68
N SER A 689 3.99 24.71 8.51
CA SER A 689 4.54 25.08 7.19
C SER A 689 6.02 24.70 7.09
N LYS A 690 6.64 24.33 8.22
CA LYS A 690 8.05 23.88 8.16
C LYS A 690 8.11 22.39 7.80
N ILE A 691 9.26 21.86 7.31
CA ILE A 691 9.40 20.45 6.89
C ILE A 691 9.72 19.59 8.12
N SER A 692 8.94 18.45 8.23
CA SER A 692 9.16 17.55 9.37
C SER A 692 8.89 16.10 8.95
N GLN A 693 9.08 15.20 10.01
CA GLN A 693 8.85 13.74 9.81
C GLN A 693 9.65 13.23 8.61
N LEU A 694 10.93 13.47 8.65
CA LEU A 694 11.83 13.16 7.52
C LEU A 694 12.31 11.72 7.61
N GLU A 695 12.37 11.15 6.37
CA GLU A 695 12.90 9.78 6.29
C GLU A 695 13.66 9.61 4.96
N ILE A 696 14.92 9.17 5.10
CA ILE A 696 15.69 8.76 3.89
C ILE A 696 15.73 7.23 3.82
N SER A 697 15.34 6.79 2.60
CA SER A 697 15.34 5.33 2.51
C SER A 697 15.90 4.90 1.15
N ASP A 698 16.48 3.64 1.25
CA ASP A 698 17.06 3.07 0.01
C ASP A 698 16.81 1.56 0.01
N SER A 699 15.87 1.19 -0.93
CA SER A 699 15.68 -0.27 -1.16
C SER A 699 16.67 -0.80 -2.21
N LEU A 700 17.50 -1.81 -1.68
CA LEU A 700 18.58 -2.29 -2.56
C LEU A 700 18.01 -3.17 -3.69
N SER A 701 18.65 -3.07 -4.88
CA SER A 701 18.20 -3.95 -6.00
C SER A 701 18.67 -5.38 -5.79
N ARG A 702 18.28 -6.19 -6.66
CA ARG A 702 18.66 -7.61 -6.54
C ARG A 702 20.13 -7.81 -6.89
N TYR A 703 20.79 -6.82 -7.41
CA TYR A 703 22.16 -7.01 -7.90
C TYR A 703 23.17 -6.61 -6.83
N VAL A 704 22.63 -6.08 -5.71
CA VAL A 704 23.63 -5.68 -4.69
C VAL A 704 23.17 -6.23 -3.34
N ASP A 705 24.18 -6.70 -2.53
CA ASP A 705 23.93 -7.13 -1.14
C ASP A 705 24.52 -6.11 -0.15
N TYR A 706 23.67 -5.94 0.96
CA TYR A 706 24.25 -5.14 2.07
C TYR A 706 25.51 -5.83 2.62
N TYR A 707 26.63 -5.03 2.75
CA TYR A 707 27.89 -5.65 3.18
C TYR A 707 27.88 -5.83 4.70
N GLU A 708 27.52 -7.02 5.19
CA GLU A 708 27.24 -7.27 6.63
C GLU A 708 28.54 -7.54 7.39
N GLN A 709 29.61 -7.93 6.60
CA GLN A 709 30.86 -8.26 7.33
C GLN A 709 31.37 -7.04 8.11
N GLN A 710 31.03 -5.84 7.58
CA GLN A 710 31.34 -4.60 8.32
C GLN A 710 30.26 -3.55 8.05
N PRO A 711 29.18 -3.71 8.79
CA PRO A 711 28.03 -2.81 8.55
C PRO A 711 28.37 -1.36 8.93
N ASP A 712 29.01 -0.66 8.00
CA ASP A 712 29.56 0.71 8.15
C ASP A 712 28.47 1.74 7.85
N LEU A 713 27.33 1.54 8.50
CA LEU A 713 26.25 2.53 8.35
C LEU A 713 26.62 3.82 9.09
N LEU A 714 26.57 4.92 8.36
CA LEU A 714 27.08 6.18 8.93
C LEU A 714 26.13 7.33 8.53
N VAL A 715 25.80 8.12 9.58
CA VAL A 715 25.03 9.34 9.28
C VAL A 715 25.83 10.55 9.75
N THR A 716 25.97 11.50 8.78
CA THR A 716 26.68 12.75 9.16
C THR A 716 25.84 13.96 8.76
N ARG A 717 26.10 15.02 9.41
CA ARG A 717 25.59 16.30 8.88
C ARG A 717 26.75 17.28 8.69
N THR A 718 26.72 17.98 7.53
CA THR A 718 27.81 18.89 7.17
C THR A 718 27.27 20.33 7.04
N SER A 719 28.01 21.23 7.70
CA SER A 719 27.61 22.65 7.59
C SER A 719 27.90 23.20 6.19
N LYS A 720 26.90 23.97 5.69
CA LYS A 720 27.06 24.52 4.31
C LYS A 720 28.06 25.69 4.33
N SER A 721 28.16 26.34 5.51
CA SER A 721 29.03 27.54 5.53
C SER A 721 30.47 27.17 5.91
N THR A 722 30.58 26.27 6.94
CA THR A 722 31.96 26.04 7.44
C THR A 722 32.50 24.73 6.86
N LYS A 723 31.59 23.92 6.33
CA LYS A 723 31.95 22.59 5.78
C LYS A 723 32.38 21.65 6.91
N GLU A 724 32.17 22.04 8.15
CA GLU A 724 32.43 21.14 9.29
C GLU A 724 31.46 19.95 9.30
N VAL A 725 32.11 18.71 9.58
CA VAL A 725 31.27 17.49 9.55
C VAL A 725 31.06 16.99 10.99
N GLN A 726 29.77 16.75 11.29
CA GLN A 726 29.43 16.11 12.58
C GLN A 726 28.81 14.72 12.33
N THR A 727 29.26 13.89 13.21
CA THR A 727 28.73 12.52 13.07
C THR A 727 27.48 12.34 13.96
N LEU A 728 26.43 11.83 13.29
CA LEU A 728 25.16 11.71 14.06
C LEU A 728 24.90 10.25 14.43
N PHE A 729 25.43 9.35 13.68
CA PHE A 729 25.22 7.91 13.92
C PHE A 729 26.44 7.14 13.40
N LYS A 730 26.97 6.29 14.25
CA LYS A 730 28.09 5.41 13.87
C LYS A 730 28.17 4.23 14.84
N ASP A 731 28.56 3.06 14.31
CA ASP A 731 28.78 1.84 15.11
C ASP A 731 27.48 1.42 15.82
N LYS A 732 26.32 1.67 15.10
CA LYS A 732 24.98 1.19 15.50
C LYS A 732 24.46 1.99 16.70
N GLN A 733 25.13 3.13 16.94
CA GLN A 733 24.63 3.98 18.04
C GLN A 733 24.49 5.43 17.56
N ILE A 734 23.38 6.06 18.21
CA ILE A 734 23.22 7.52 17.95
C ILE A 734 24.23 8.27 18.82
N THR A 735 25.02 9.23 18.22
CA THR A 735 26.02 10.01 18.98
C THR A 735 25.32 11.14 19.76
N ASN A 736 26.08 11.88 20.56
CA ASN A 736 25.51 13.03 21.32
C ASN A 736 24.98 14.12 20.38
N GLU A 737 25.72 14.29 19.31
CA GLU A 737 25.27 15.31 18.32
C GLU A 737 23.98 14.90 17.63
N GLY A 738 23.65 13.56 17.60
CA GLY A 738 22.46 13.08 16.84
C GLY A 738 21.27 12.86 17.76
N LYS A 739 21.30 13.03 19.08
CA LYS A 739 20.24 12.59 20.03
C LYS A 739 18.97 13.41 19.82
N ASP A 740 19.17 14.64 19.34
CA ASP A 740 17.94 15.47 19.18
C ASP A 740 17.49 15.47 17.71
N ILE A 741 18.18 14.70 16.90
CA ILE A 741 17.86 14.79 15.46
C ILE A 741 17.42 13.41 14.95
N VAL A 742 18.17 12.34 15.31
CA VAL A 742 17.98 11.04 14.65
C VAL A 742 17.12 10.17 15.60
N ASP A 743 16.04 9.62 15.02
CA ASP A 743 15.21 8.65 15.79
C ASP A 743 15.75 7.22 15.63
N LYS A 744 15.91 6.91 14.32
CA LYS A 744 16.30 5.49 14.13
C LYS A 744 17.04 5.36 12.79
N VAL A 745 18.15 4.47 12.78
CA VAL A 745 18.83 4.07 11.54
C VAL A 745 18.90 2.54 11.48
N LEU A 746 18.39 2.03 10.30
CA LEU A 746 18.28 0.57 10.36
C LEU A 746 18.40 0.00 8.94
N PHE A 747 19.03 -1.19 8.84
CA PHE A 747 18.90 -2.03 7.63
C PHE A 747 17.92 -3.18 7.91
N THR A 748 16.89 -3.25 7.09
CA THR A 748 15.91 -4.36 7.20
C THR A 748 16.08 -5.33 6.03
N PRO A 749 16.58 -6.59 6.40
CA PRO A 749 16.77 -7.58 5.32
C PRO A 749 15.44 -8.14 4.82
N LYS A 750 15.27 -8.55 3.71
CA LYS A 750 14.07 -9.23 3.17
C LYS A 750 14.45 -10.62 2.68
N ALA A 751 13.68 -11.75 3.52
CA ALA A 751 14.01 -13.15 3.14
C ALA A 751 13.16 -13.60 1.94
N ASP A 752 13.87 -13.93 0.63
CA ASP A 752 13.40 -14.67 -0.56
C ASP A 752 12.87 -13.71 -1.62
N MET A 753 13.79 -12.65 -2.29
CA MET A 753 13.92 -11.92 -3.57
C MET A 753 13.50 -10.46 -3.37
N GLN A 754 13.95 -9.53 -4.40
CA GLN A 754 14.06 -8.12 -4.82
C GLN A 754 12.85 -7.30 -4.36
N PRO A 755 13.18 -6.31 -3.45
CA PRO A 755 14.56 -5.87 -3.18
C PRO A 755 15.18 -6.67 -2.02
N LYS A 756 16.63 -6.72 -2.02
CA LYS A 756 17.45 -7.53 -1.09
C LYS A 756 17.47 -6.92 0.31
N GLY A 757 16.82 -5.86 0.42
CA GLY A 757 16.75 -5.23 1.75
C GLY A 757 16.59 -3.71 1.61
N LYS A 758 16.39 -3.08 2.83
CA LYS A 758 16.13 -1.63 2.82
C LYS A 758 16.87 -0.96 3.98
N VAL A 759 17.63 0.14 3.55
CA VAL A 759 18.30 0.96 4.59
C VAL A 759 17.48 2.24 4.83
N THR A 760 17.28 2.51 6.21
CA THR A 760 16.39 3.65 6.49
C THR A 760 17.03 4.52 7.57
N LEU A 761 17.02 5.86 7.26
CA LEU A 761 17.28 6.88 8.29
C LEU A 761 16.00 7.66 8.63
N THR A 762 15.63 7.57 9.97
CA THR A 762 14.40 8.27 10.39
C THR A 762 14.78 9.35 11.40
N PHE A 763 14.24 10.58 11.07
CA PHE A 763 14.52 11.70 12.00
C PHE A 763 13.42 11.73 13.08
N LYS A 764 13.66 12.37 14.23
CA LYS A 764 12.58 12.55 15.24
C LYS A 764 11.41 13.35 14.64
N PRO A 765 10.21 12.93 14.99
CA PRO A 765 9.01 13.50 14.34
C PRO A 765 8.92 15.02 14.56
N ASP A 766 9.52 15.53 15.68
CA ASP A 766 9.37 16.99 15.93
C ASP A 766 10.59 17.77 15.44
N TYR A 767 11.54 17.03 14.85
CA TYR A 767 12.70 17.77 14.32
C TYR A 767 12.33 18.53 13.05
N LYS A 768 12.72 19.80 13.04
CA LYS A 768 12.52 20.64 11.83
C LYS A 768 13.84 20.80 11.08
N VAL A 769 13.74 20.53 9.75
CA VAL A 769 15.00 20.41 8.98
C VAL A 769 15.74 21.74 9.01
N ASP A 770 16.97 21.61 9.28
CA ASP A 770 17.87 22.79 9.31
C ASP A 770 18.47 23.05 7.92
N ASP A 771 18.19 24.26 7.47
CA ASP A 771 18.56 24.54 6.05
C ASP A 771 20.05 24.89 5.94
N GLU A 772 20.80 24.79 7.01
CA GLU A 772 22.24 25.15 6.96
C GLU A 772 23.09 23.88 6.83
N TYR A 773 22.35 22.76 6.82
CA TYR A 773 23.19 21.55 6.86
C TYR A 773 22.77 20.61 5.73
N THR A 774 23.73 19.76 5.35
CA THR A 774 23.46 18.58 4.53
C THR A 774 23.62 17.31 5.39
N TYR A 775 22.51 16.53 5.29
CA TYR A 775 22.58 15.24 6.01
C TYR A 775 22.90 14.10 5.04
N THR A 776 23.81 13.20 5.51
CA THR A 776 24.25 12.15 4.57
C THR A 776 24.14 10.79 5.26
N LEU A 777 23.32 9.92 4.60
CA LEU A 777 23.33 8.48 4.96
C LEU A 777 24.25 7.70 4.02
N SER A 778 25.26 6.96 4.72
CA SER A 778 26.15 6.21 3.82
C SER A 778 26.38 4.80 4.38
N PHE A 779 26.56 3.84 3.35
CA PHE A 779 26.75 2.43 3.77
C PHE A 779 27.36 1.66 2.60
N ASN A 780 27.98 0.43 2.97
CA ASN A 780 28.68 -0.36 1.94
C ASN A 780 27.77 -1.45 1.37
N VAL A 781 28.00 -1.69 0.05
CA VAL A 781 27.28 -2.82 -0.58
C VAL A 781 28.29 -3.61 -1.43
N LYS A 782 27.86 -4.85 -1.66
CA LYS A 782 28.67 -5.72 -2.54
C LYS A 782 27.80 -6.33 -3.65
N ALA A 783 28.49 -6.50 -4.83
CA ALA A 783 27.71 -7.13 -5.92
C ALA A 783 27.22 -8.53 -5.50
N SER A 784 25.96 -8.79 -5.85
CA SER A 784 25.37 -10.10 -5.47
C SER A 784 25.70 -11.17 -6.52
N ASP A 785 25.38 -12.50 -6.19
CA ASP A 785 25.55 -13.58 -7.20
C ASP A 785 24.67 -13.32 -8.43
N LYS A 786 23.54 -12.69 -8.18
CA LYS A 786 22.64 -12.37 -9.33
C LYS A 786 23.28 -11.34 -10.27
N ALA A 787 24.07 -10.46 -9.75
CA ALA A 787 24.73 -9.48 -10.62
C ALA A 787 25.66 -10.17 -11.62
N TYR A 788 26.39 -11.19 -11.14
CA TYR A 788 27.31 -11.91 -12.03
C TYR A 788 26.54 -12.77 -13.03
N GLU A 789 25.45 -13.32 -12.61
CA GLU A 789 24.62 -14.09 -13.55
C GLU A 789 24.05 -13.19 -14.65
N ALA A 790 23.63 -12.00 -14.16
CA ALA A 790 23.06 -11.08 -15.18
C ALA A 790 24.13 -10.65 -16.18
N TYR A 791 25.29 -10.33 -15.68
CA TYR A 791 26.38 -9.91 -16.59
C TYR A 791 26.75 -11.04 -17.56
N LYS A 792 26.81 -12.26 -17.02
CA LYS A 792 27.08 -13.42 -17.90
C LYS A 792 25.98 -13.59 -18.95
N ASP A 793 24.75 -13.56 -18.52
CA ASP A 793 23.62 -13.79 -19.45
C ASP A 793 23.57 -12.70 -20.53
N MET A 794 24.20 -11.57 -20.16
CA MET A 794 24.21 -10.49 -21.19
C MET A 794 25.51 -10.51 -21.97
N GLN A 795 26.24 -11.52 -21.75
CA GLN A 795 27.48 -11.78 -22.52
C GLN A 795 28.47 -10.62 -22.35
N GLY A 796 28.52 -10.08 -21.16
CA GLY A 796 29.58 -9.11 -20.81
C GLY A 796 29.15 -7.66 -21.12
N THR A 797 27.81 -7.51 -21.40
CA THR A 797 27.39 -6.13 -21.71
C THR A 797 26.36 -5.68 -20.66
N TYR A 798 26.19 -4.29 -20.65
CA TYR A 798 25.17 -3.74 -19.74
C TYR A 798 24.09 -3.01 -20.57
N SER A 799 22.85 -3.15 -20.10
CA SER A 799 21.74 -2.54 -20.92
C SER A 799 21.24 -1.26 -20.25
N VAL A 800 21.75 -1.01 -19.00
CA VAL A 800 21.27 0.18 -18.30
C VAL A 800 22.47 1.10 -18.00
N ASN A 801 22.20 2.38 -18.16
CA ASN A 801 23.24 3.33 -17.74
C ASN A 801 22.84 4.04 -16.44
N GLY A 802 23.90 4.33 -15.66
CA GLY A 802 23.63 5.10 -14.42
C GLY A 802 23.13 6.50 -14.74
N ASP A 803 22.28 6.97 -13.83
CA ASP A 803 21.80 8.35 -14.03
C ASP A 803 22.94 9.36 -13.89
N ASN A 804 22.74 10.53 -14.55
CA ASN A 804 23.77 11.58 -14.42
C ASN A 804 23.96 12.01 -12.95
N ASP A 805 25.18 12.46 -12.60
CA ASP A 805 25.55 13.03 -11.29
C ASP A 805 25.40 11.99 -10.17
N THR A 806 25.74 10.70 -10.50
CA THR A 806 25.62 9.66 -9.45
C THR A 806 27.02 9.15 -9.06
N ASP A 807 28.03 9.95 -9.46
CA ASP A 807 29.40 9.51 -9.12
C ASP A 807 29.89 10.31 -7.90
N TYR A 808 30.56 9.57 -7.04
CA TYR A 808 31.27 10.23 -5.92
C TYR A 808 32.54 10.92 -6.43
N SER A 809 32.81 12.15 -5.84
CA SER A 809 33.89 13.03 -6.32
C SER A 809 35.18 12.23 -6.60
N GLY A 810 35.66 12.27 -7.99
CA GLY A 810 36.98 11.65 -8.30
C GLY A 810 36.81 10.24 -8.88
N ASN A 811 35.43 9.84 -9.05
CA ASN A 811 35.17 8.49 -9.62
C ASN A 811 34.31 8.62 -10.88
N GLN A 812 34.57 7.69 -11.87
CA GLN A 812 33.69 7.60 -13.07
C GLN A 812 33.12 6.18 -13.16
N THR A 813 32.21 5.87 -12.10
CA THR A 813 31.81 4.44 -12.03
C THR A 813 30.33 4.29 -12.44
N SER A 814 29.59 5.45 -12.46
CA SER A 814 28.14 5.20 -12.64
C SER A 814 27.57 6.21 -13.64
N SER A 815 27.79 7.43 -13.53
CA SER A 815 27.15 8.43 -14.41
C SER A 815 27.47 8.17 -15.88
N GLY A 816 26.31 7.80 -16.63
CA GLY A 816 26.44 7.59 -18.08
C GLY A 816 27.16 6.28 -18.41
N LYS A 817 27.56 5.57 -17.37
CA LYS A 817 28.25 4.29 -17.64
C LYS A 817 27.28 3.11 -17.55
N GLY A 818 27.56 2.09 -18.39
CA GLY A 818 26.71 0.88 -18.35
C GLY A 818 26.92 0.09 -17.05
N GLY A 819 25.83 -0.40 -16.46
CA GLY A 819 25.99 -1.22 -15.25
C GLY A 819 24.64 -1.74 -14.77
N LEU A 820 24.69 -2.38 -13.56
CA LEU A 820 23.47 -2.91 -12.94
C LEU A 820 23.01 -1.98 -11.80
N PRO A 821 21.75 -1.74 -11.75
CA PRO A 821 21.24 -0.77 -10.76
C PRO A 821 21.54 -1.21 -9.31
N SER A 822 21.95 -0.17 -8.50
CA SER A 822 22.28 -0.47 -7.10
C SER A 822 21.02 -0.45 -6.21
N ASN A 823 19.97 0.18 -6.67
CA ASN A 823 18.75 0.22 -5.85
C ASN A 823 17.51 0.03 -6.73
N SER A 824 16.51 -0.56 -6.10
CA SER A 824 15.21 -0.66 -6.79
C SER A 824 14.36 0.59 -6.55
N ASP A 825 14.49 1.17 -5.28
CA ASP A 825 13.76 2.40 -4.91
C ASP A 825 14.58 3.16 -3.84
N ALA A 826 14.61 4.50 -4.08
CA ALA A 826 15.24 5.34 -3.04
C ALA A 826 14.61 6.73 -3.03
N SER A 827 14.34 7.19 -1.70
CA SER A 827 13.66 8.51 -1.69
C SER A 827 13.82 9.17 -0.32
N VAL A 828 13.56 10.49 -0.36
CA VAL A 828 13.31 11.23 0.89
C VAL A 828 11.80 11.44 1.07
N ASN A 829 11.36 10.92 2.22
CA ASN A 829 9.95 11.19 2.55
C ASN A 829 9.85 12.20 3.70
N TYR A 830 8.86 13.17 3.45
CA TYR A 830 8.75 14.16 4.53
C TYR A 830 7.36 14.78 4.55
N MET A 831 7.07 15.50 5.68
CA MET A 831 5.79 16.23 5.81
C MET A 831 6.00 17.74 5.60
N ALA A 832 5.22 18.25 4.69
CA ALA A 832 5.17 19.71 4.50
C ALA A 832 3.71 20.18 4.45
N ASP A 833 3.45 21.19 5.40
CA ASP A 833 2.08 21.76 5.49
C ASP A 833 1.06 20.68 5.86
N GLY A 834 1.53 19.69 6.55
CA GLY A 834 0.58 18.64 7.01
C GLY A 834 0.36 17.56 5.95
N ARG A 835 1.15 17.66 4.84
CA ARG A 835 0.99 16.65 3.77
C ARG A 835 2.31 15.89 3.58
N GLU A 836 2.10 14.61 3.18
CA GLU A 836 3.30 13.78 2.94
C GLU A 836 3.86 14.05 1.54
N GLN A 837 5.17 14.17 1.58
CA GLN A 837 5.87 14.38 0.30
C GLN A 837 6.94 13.30 0.12
N LYS A 838 7.09 12.98 -1.30
CA LYS A 838 8.15 11.98 -1.58
C LYS A 838 9.06 12.51 -2.70
N LEU A 839 10.40 12.43 -2.34
CA LEU A 839 11.39 12.88 -3.33
C LEU A 839 12.30 11.71 -3.69
N PRO A 840 12.12 11.25 -4.99
CA PRO A 840 12.90 10.06 -5.38
C PRO A 840 14.37 10.42 -5.67
N TYR A 841 15.33 9.48 -5.24
CA TYR A 841 16.74 9.62 -5.64
C TYR A 841 17.01 8.99 -7.00
N LYS A 842 18.08 9.45 -7.52
CA LYS A 842 18.53 8.87 -8.82
C LYS A 842 19.10 7.46 -8.61
N HIS A 843 19.39 6.79 -9.81
CA HIS A 843 19.68 5.35 -9.74
C HIS A 843 21.13 5.11 -10.18
N PRO A 844 22.08 5.01 -9.25
CA PRO A 844 23.44 4.65 -9.66
C PRO A 844 23.54 3.17 -10.05
N VAL A 845 24.67 2.82 -10.82
CA VAL A 845 24.80 1.42 -11.26
C VAL A 845 26.17 0.91 -10.77
N ILE A 846 26.23 -0.47 -10.63
CA ILE A 846 27.51 -1.09 -10.30
C ILE A 846 27.98 -1.95 -11.48
N GLN A 847 29.30 -2.20 -11.53
CA GLN A 847 29.86 -3.15 -12.50
C GLN A 847 30.55 -4.31 -11.76
N VAL A 848 30.57 -5.47 -12.53
CA VAL A 848 31.21 -6.63 -11.86
C VAL A 848 32.50 -6.95 -12.62
N LYS A 849 33.48 -7.43 -11.76
CA LYS A 849 34.73 -7.94 -12.38
C LYS A 849 34.75 -9.47 -12.34
N THR A 850 35.06 -10.08 -13.60
CA THR A 850 34.95 -11.57 -13.66
C THR A 850 36.33 -12.15 -14.00
N VAL A 851 36.48 -13.49 -13.76
CA VAL A 851 37.73 -14.20 -14.06
C VAL A 851 37.48 -15.27 -15.13
N PRO A 852 38.24 -15.19 -16.30
CA PRO A 852 38.07 -16.23 -17.32
C PRO A 852 38.94 -17.47 -17.05
N ILE A 853 38.44 -18.57 -17.53
CA ILE A 853 39.29 -19.78 -17.44
C ILE A 853 39.15 -20.57 -18.74
N THR A 854 40.39 -21.18 -19.10
CA THR A 854 40.40 -21.94 -20.37
C THR A 854 40.94 -23.35 -20.13
N PHE A 855 40.24 -24.33 -20.83
CA PHE A 855 40.72 -25.73 -20.80
C PHE A 855 41.06 -26.21 -22.21
N THR A 856 42.04 -27.13 -22.25
CA THR A 856 42.32 -27.82 -23.52
C THR A 856 42.15 -29.34 -23.31
N LYS A 857 41.24 -29.79 -24.20
CA LYS A 857 40.96 -31.24 -24.04
C LYS A 857 41.80 -32.06 -25.02
N VAL A 858 42.55 -33.17 -24.43
CA VAL A 858 43.46 -33.92 -25.33
C VAL A 858 43.32 -35.42 -25.02
N ASP A 859 43.97 -36.15 -25.95
CA ASP A 859 44.06 -37.61 -25.72
C ASP A 859 45.07 -37.89 -24.61
N ALA A 860 44.67 -38.94 -23.74
CA ALA A 860 45.50 -39.20 -22.53
C ALA A 860 46.86 -39.78 -22.95
N ASP A 861 46.94 -40.44 -24.16
CA ASP A 861 48.21 -41.11 -24.56
C ASP A 861 48.98 -40.25 -25.57
N ASN A 862 48.27 -39.21 -26.14
CA ASN A 862 48.92 -38.31 -27.12
C ASN A 862 48.37 -36.89 -26.96
N SER A 863 49.12 -36.07 -26.19
CA SER A 863 48.64 -34.71 -25.81
C SER A 863 48.63 -33.78 -27.04
N GLN A 864 49.22 -34.24 -28.23
CA GLN A 864 49.13 -33.42 -29.47
C GLN A 864 47.80 -33.66 -30.19
N LYS A 865 47.20 -34.76 -29.77
CA LYS A 865 45.87 -35.00 -30.36
C LYS A 865 44.77 -34.30 -29.55
N LYS A 866 44.13 -33.29 -30.25
CA LYS A 866 43.11 -32.49 -29.54
C LYS A 866 41.71 -33.04 -29.80
N LEU A 867 40.94 -32.92 -28.69
CA LEU A 867 39.62 -33.58 -28.86
C LEU A 867 38.54 -32.52 -28.96
N ALA A 868 37.81 -32.52 -30.18
CA ALA A 868 36.74 -31.54 -30.45
C ALA A 868 35.36 -32.18 -30.21
N GLY A 869 34.35 -31.35 -29.89
CA GLY A 869 32.94 -31.81 -29.81
C GLY A 869 32.64 -32.45 -28.44
N VAL A 870 33.56 -32.28 -27.46
CA VAL A 870 33.27 -32.79 -26.11
C VAL A 870 32.42 -31.76 -25.34
N GLU A 871 31.36 -32.29 -24.69
CA GLU A 871 30.41 -31.36 -24.05
C GLU A 871 30.62 -31.35 -22.53
N PHE A 872 30.52 -30.02 -22.00
CA PHE A 872 30.79 -29.87 -20.55
C PHE A 872 29.67 -29.01 -19.92
N GLU A 873 29.53 -29.32 -18.57
CA GLU A 873 28.73 -28.40 -17.73
C GLU A 873 29.59 -27.90 -16.56
N LEU A 874 29.64 -26.53 -16.48
CA LEU A 874 30.24 -25.96 -15.26
C LEU A 874 29.15 -25.68 -14.21
N ARG A 875 29.31 -26.35 -13.12
CA ARG A 875 28.22 -26.25 -12.12
C ARG A 875 28.74 -25.51 -10.88
N LYS A 876 27.76 -24.88 -10.17
CA LYS A 876 28.13 -24.09 -8.98
C LYS A 876 28.51 -25.02 -7.83
N GLU A 877 28.78 -24.43 -6.65
CA GLU A 877 29.36 -25.17 -5.51
C GLU A 877 28.40 -26.27 -5.02
N ASP A 878 27.08 -26.10 -5.38
CA ASP A 878 26.12 -27.14 -4.93
C ASP A 878 26.14 -28.35 -5.87
N LYS A 879 27.00 -28.28 -6.87
CA LYS A 879 27.23 -29.37 -7.84
C LYS A 879 25.96 -29.73 -8.60
N LYS A 880 24.95 -28.92 -8.46
CA LYS A 880 23.67 -29.22 -9.15
C LYS A 880 23.33 -28.08 -10.11
N THR A 881 23.51 -26.91 -9.73
CA THR A 881 23.11 -25.75 -10.55
C THR A 881 24.15 -25.48 -11.65
N VAL A 882 23.59 -25.43 -12.86
CA VAL A 882 24.52 -25.24 -13.99
C VAL A 882 24.78 -23.74 -14.16
N TRP A 883 26.07 -23.41 -14.02
CA TRP A 883 26.48 -22.02 -14.27
C TRP A 883 26.60 -21.73 -15.77
N GLU A 884 27.21 -22.62 -16.49
CA GLU A 884 27.36 -22.44 -17.96
C GLU A 884 27.69 -23.80 -18.60
N THR A 885 27.31 -23.95 -19.90
CA THR A 885 27.72 -25.16 -20.66
C THR A 885 28.69 -24.77 -21.77
N GLY A 886 29.50 -25.79 -22.13
CA GLY A 886 30.47 -25.48 -23.20
C GLY A 886 30.83 -26.76 -23.98
N THR A 887 31.25 -26.49 -25.25
CA THR A 887 31.72 -27.61 -26.09
C THR A 887 33.10 -27.25 -26.66
N THR A 888 33.93 -28.31 -26.60
CA THR A 888 35.29 -28.02 -27.10
C THR A 888 35.28 -27.76 -28.61
N ASP A 889 36.13 -26.77 -29.01
CA ASP A 889 36.19 -26.46 -30.46
C ASP A 889 37.22 -27.37 -31.15
N SER A 890 37.54 -27.06 -32.45
CA SER A 890 38.40 -27.95 -33.27
C SER A 890 39.81 -28.07 -32.68
N ASN A 891 40.14 -27.17 -31.81
CA ASN A 891 41.49 -27.27 -31.19
C ASN A 891 41.41 -27.83 -29.77
N GLY A 892 40.23 -28.43 -29.50
CA GLY A 892 40.04 -29.00 -28.15
C GLY A 892 39.91 -27.91 -27.08
N ARG A 893 39.73 -26.64 -27.49
CA ARG A 893 39.69 -25.51 -26.54
C ARG A 893 38.28 -25.30 -26.00
N LEU A 894 38.18 -25.03 -24.63
CA LEU A 894 36.93 -24.73 -23.91
C LEU A 894 37.17 -23.55 -22.95
N GLU A 895 36.23 -22.47 -23.14
CA GLU A 895 36.50 -21.27 -22.31
C GLU A 895 35.20 -20.86 -21.58
N PHE A 896 35.44 -20.49 -20.30
CA PHE A 896 34.39 -19.81 -19.52
C PHE A 896 34.89 -18.44 -19.04
N LYS A 897 34.08 -17.35 -19.30
CA LYS A 897 34.66 -15.97 -19.22
C LYS A 897 34.15 -15.26 -17.96
N TYR A 898 33.08 -15.71 -17.33
CA TYR A 898 32.43 -14.78 -16.37
C TYR A 898 32.36 -15.44 -14.99
N LEU A 899 33.57 -15.92 -14.56
CA LEU A 899 33.57 -16.58 -13.22
C LEU A 899 33.79 -15.54 -12.12
N GLN A 900 33.19 -15.90 -10.94
CA GLN A 900 33.21 -14.94 -9.81
C GLN A 900 34.39 -15.26 -8.88
N LYS A 901 35.09 -14.17 -8.38
CA LYS A 901 36.18 -14.40 -7.40
C LYS A 901 35.59 -14.93 -6.07
N GLY A 902 36.45 -15.78 -5.39
CA GLY A 902 36.06 -16.28 -4.05
C GLY A 902 35.07 -17.44 -4.14
N LYS A 903 34.82 -17.94 -5.47
CA LYS A 903 33.83 -19.04 -5.58
C LYS A 903 34.52 -20.29 -6.13
N THR A 904 33.81 -21.40 -5.83
CA THR A 904 34.29 -22.69 -6.38
C THR A 904 33.23 -23.26 -7.34
N TYR A 905 33.78 -23.76 -8.48
CA TYR A 905 32.90 -24.41 -9.48
C TYR A 905 33.37 -25.85 -9.73
N TYR A 906 32.37 -26.60 -10.42
CA TYR A 906 32.74 -27.98 -10.77
C TYR A 906 32.45 -28.26 -12.25
N LEU A 907 33.52 -28.67 -12.93
CA LEU A 907 33.42 -28.89 -14.38
C LEU A 907 33.11 -30.37 -14.66
N TYR A 908 31.92 -30.63 -15.24
CA TYR A 908 31.51 -32.01 -15.59
C TYR A 908 31.60 -32.22 -17.11
N GLU A 909 32.24 -33.33 -17.30
CA GLU A 909 32.12 -33.75 -18.71
C GLU A 909 30.87 -34.62 -18.91
N ILE A 910 30.03 -34.15 -19.89
CA ILE A 910 28.70 -34.84 -19.93
C ILE A 910 28.62 -35.71 -21.19
N LYS A 911 29.51 -35.34 -22.14
CA LYS A 911 29.57 -36.16 -23.35
C LYS A 911 31.01 -36.20 -23.87
N ALA A 912 31.48 -37.55 -23.99
CA ALA A 912 32.87 -37.66 -24.51
C ALA A 912 32.85 -37.80 -26.03
N ARG A 913 34.00 -37.61 -26.68
CA ARG A 913 34.11 -37.86 -28.14
C ARG A 913 34.01 -39.37 -28.43
N ILE A 914 33.43 -39.70 -29.55
CA ILE A 914 33.28 -41.14 -29.90
C ILE A 914 34.64 -41.84 -29.82
N GLY A 915 34.61 -43.04 -29.12
CA GLY A 915 35.88 -43.82 -29.03
C GLY A 915 36.65 -43.50 -27.75
N TYR A 916 36.08 -42.58 -26.86
CA TYR A 916 36.78 -42.23 -25.60
C TYR A 916 35.83 -42.48 -24.41
N THR A 917 36.48 -42.64 -23.23
CA THR A 917 35.67 -42.93 -22.03
C THR A 917 35.27 -41.61 -21.36
N LEU A 918 34.01 -41.63 -20.89
CA LEU A 918 33.50 -40.47 -20.14
C LEU A 918 33.96 -40.56 -18.67
N PRO A 919 34.67 -39.47 -18.22
CA PRO A 919 35.17 -39.50 -16.84
C PRO A 919 34.02 -39.50 -15.82
N GLU A 920 34.31 -40.22 -14.62
CA GLU A 920 33.24 -40.38 -13.60
C GLU A 920 33.21 -39.16 -12.66
N ASN A 921 34.43 -38.50 -12.43
CA ASN A 921 34.45 -37.41 -11.43
C ASN A 921 34.73 -36.06 -12.12
N PRO A 922 34.17 -35.01 -11.63
CA PRO A 922 34.37 -33.68 -12.19
C PRO A 922 35.69 -33.05 -11.70
N TRP A 923 36.10 -31.93 -12.42
CA TRP A 923 37.25 -31.12 -11.97
C TRP A 923 36.76 -29.96 -11.09
N GLU A 924 37.38 -29.91 -9.92
CA GLU A 924 37.07 -28.76 -9.03
C GLU A 924 37.85 -27.50 -9.47
N VAL A 925 37.12 -26.42 -9.67
CA VAL A 925 37.74 -25.16 -10.12
C VAL A 925 37.51 -24.11 -9.02
N ALA A 926 38.61 -23.78 -8.22
CA ALA A 926 38.49 -22.79 -7.14
C ALA A 926 39.13 -21.46 -7.57
N ILE A 927 38.27 -20.40 -7.43
CA ILE A 927 38.78 -19.05 -7.79
C ILE A 927 39.01 -18.28 -6.48
N ALA A 928 40.29 -18.00 -6.21
CA ALA A 928 40.60 -17.29 -4.95
C ALA A 928 40.19 -15.80 -5.03
N ASN A 929 40.17 -15.09 -3.83
CA ASN A 929 39.74 -13.67 -3.75
C ASN A 929 40.69 -12.75 -4.54
N ASN A 930 41.94 -13.24 -4.69
CA ASN A 930 42.90 -12.40 -5.46
C ASN A 930 42.86 -12.75 -6.95
N GLY A 931 41.95 -13.76 -7.30
CA GLY A 931 41.74 -14.03 -8.74
C GLY A 931 42.54 -15.26 -9.18
N ASP A 932 43.37 -15.80 -8.31
CA ASP A 932 44.13 -17.02 -8.66
C ASP A 932 43.20 -18.24 -8.77
N ILE A 933 43.59 -19.08 -9.82
CA ILE A 933 42.68 -20.23 -10.09
C ILE A 933 43.43 -21.53 -9.72
N LYS A 934 42.72 -22.41 -8.96
CA LYS A 934 43.22 -23.77 -8.70
C LYS A 934 42.24 -24.83 -9.24
N VAL A 935 42.87 -25.75 -10.09
CA VAL A 935 42.00 -26.81 -10.65
C VAL A 935 42.51 -28.16 -10.14
N LYS A 936 41.48 -28.95 -9.60
CA LYS A 936 41.87 -30.25 -9.02
C LYS A 936 40.92 -31.35 -9.52
N HIS A 937 41.60 -32.53 -9.78
CA HIS A 937 40.84 -33.75 -10.09
C HIS A 937 41.11 -34.82 -9.04
N PRO A 938 40.08 -35.63 -8.65
CA PRO A 938 40.25 -36.58 -7.54
C PRO A 938 41.33 -37.63 -7.84
N ILE A 939 41.57 -37.86 -9.07
CA ILE A 939 42.56 -38.93 -9.38
C ILE A 939 43.86 -38.29 -9.86
N GLU A 940 43.87 -37.22 -10.53
CA GLU A 940 45.06 -36.64 -11.17
C GLU A 940 45.69 -35.60 -10.23
N GLY A 941 44.95 -35.25 -9.17
CA GLY A 941 45.47 -34.21 -8.26
C GLY A 941 45.37 -32.81 -8.86
N GLU A 942 46.17 -31.87 -8.39
CA GLU A 942 46.09 -30.47 -8.84
C GLU A 942 46.76 -30.30 -10.21
N LEU A 943 46.03 -29.53 -11.04
CA LEU A 943 46.55 -29.35 -12.41
C LEU A 943 47.27 -28.00 -12.50
N LYS A 944 48.35 -28.04 -13.36
CA LYS A 944 49.04 -26.75 -13.57
C LYS A 944 48.66 -26.17 -14.93
N SER A 945 48.50 -24.88 -14.86
CA SER A 945 48.16 -24.21 -16.13
C SER A 945 49.40 -24.12 -17.03
N LYS A 946 49.24 -24.53 -18.25
CA LYS A 946 50.30 -24.36 -19.27
C LYS A 946 49.83 -23.38 -20.36
N ASP A 947 50.54 -22.19 -20.50
CA ASP A 947 50.24 -21.14 -21.49
C ASP A 947 48.81 -20.61 -21.30
N GLY A 948 48.30 -20.58 -20.01
CA GLY A 948 46.99 -19.91 -19.75
C GLY A 948 45.81 -20.87 -19.90
N SER A 949 46.15 -22.24 -20.07
CA SER A 949 45.06 -23.22 -20.21
C SER A 949 45.37 -24.47 -19.37
N TYR A 950 44.24 -25.04 -18.81
CA TYR A 950 44.42 -26.29 -18.05
C TYR A 950 44.12 -27.51 -18.94
N MET A 951 45.13 -28.39 -18.97
CA MET A 951 44.99 -29.57 -19.86
C MET A 951 44.21 -30.68 -19.15
N ILE A 952 43.11 -31.08 -19.81
CA ILE A 952 42.34 -32.21 -19.24
C ILE A 952 42.26 -33.32 -20.28
N LYS A 953 42.17 -34.64 -19.75
CA LYS A 953 42.46 -35.75 -20.69
C LYS A 953 41.30 -36.75 -20.65
N ASN A 954 41.09 -37.54 -21.96
CA ASN A 954 40.18 -38.70 -22.02
C ASN A 954 40.97 -39.94 -22.47
N HIS A 955 40.56 -41.01 -21.96
CA HIS A 955 41.21 -42.28 -22.37
C HIS A 955 40.38 -42.98 -23.44
N LYS A 956 41.01 -43.64 -24.40
CA LYS A 956 40.31 -44.39 -25.47
C LYS A 956 39.62 -45.63 -24.88
N ILE A 957 38.34 -45.98 -25.34
CA ILE A 957 37.61 -47.18 -24.90
C ILE A 957 38.39 -48.44 -25.33
N TYR A 958 39.09 -49.02 -24.28
CA TYR A 958 39.86 -50.27 -24.46
C TYR A 958 39.01 -51.36 -25.11
N GLN A 959 39.26 -51.89 -26.40
CA GLN A 959 38.73 -53.13 -27.02
C GLN A 959 39.53 -54.34 -26.55
N LEU A 960 39.01 -55.13 -25.57
CA LEU A 960 39.72 -56.38 -25.20
C LEU A 960 40.20 -57.14 -26.45
N PRO A 961 41.50 -57.58 -26.59
CA PRO A 961 41.80 -58.57 -27.64
C PRO A 961 40.98 -59.85 -27.47
N SER A 962 39.89 -60.13 -28.18
CA SER A 962 39.28 -61.46 -28.33
C SER A 962 40.20 -62.57 -27.83
N SER A 963 40.47 -62.75 -26.52
CA SER A 963 41.14 -63.97 -26.00
C SER A 963 40.25 -65.19 -26.21
N GLY A 964 40.08 -65.73 -27.45
CA GLY A 964 40.09 -67.19 -27.75
C GLY A 964 40.66 -67.43 -29.15
N GLY A 965 41.88 -67.29 -29.33
CA GLY A 965 42.92 -67.95 -30.15
C GLY A 965 42.49 -69.37 -30.59
N ARG A 966 42.81 -69.93 -31.79
CA ARG A 966 42.98 -71.15 -32.60
C ARG A 966 43.48 -72.33 -31.74
N GLY A 967 43.71 -72.27 -30.39
CA GLY A 967 44.24 -73.36 -29.54
C GLY A 967 43.12 -74.07 -28.76
N SER A 968 41.83 -73.55 -28.61
CA SER A 968 40.71 -74.21 -27.88
C SER A 968 39.84 -75.02 -28.84
N GLN A 969 40.02 -74.86 -30.18
CA GLN A 969 39.26 -75.65 -31.18
C GLN A 969 39.88 -77.04 -31.34
N ILE A 970 41.19 -77.15 -31.00
CA ILE A 970 41.83 -78.48 -31.16
C ILE A 970 41.45 -79.37 -29.98
N PHE A 971 41.18 -78.74 -28.82
CA PHE A 971 40.83 -79.60 -27.66
C PHE A 971 39.36 -80.01 -27.71
N ILE A 972 38.50 -79.19 -28.37
CA ILE A 972 37.07 -79.55 -28.53
C ILE A 972 36.92 -80.58 -29.65
N ILE A 973 37.82 -80.55 -30.62
CA ILE A 973 37.73 -81.54 -31.72
C ILE A 973 38.33 -82.87 -31.23
N VAL A 974 39.35 -82.78 -30.42
CA VAL A 974 39.95 -84.05 -29.96
C VAL A 974 39.02 -84.66 -28.89
N GLY A 975 38.39 -83.85 -28.15
CA GLY A 975 37.45 -84.38 -27.12
C GLY A 975 36.18 -84.96 -27.74
N SER A 976 35.71 -84.45 -28.86
CA SER A 976 34.47 -84.97 -29.49
C SER A 976 34.77 -86.23 -30.31
N LEU A 977 36.06 -86.38 -30.70
CA LEU A 977 36.43 -87.60 -31.47
C LEU A 977 36.67 -88.78 -30.50
N THR A 978 37.13 -88.45 -29.31
CA THR A 978 37.32 -89.54 -28.33
C THR A 978 35.98 -90.02 -27.78
N ALA A 979 34.97 -89.23 -27.69
CA ALA A 979 33.63 -89.61 -27.19
C ALA A 979 32.86 -90.42 -28.25
N THR A 980 33.18 -90.17 -29.48
CA THR A 980 32.49 -90.91 -30.56
C THR A 980 33.10 -92.30 -30.73
N ILE A 981 34.36 -92.39 -30.47
CA ILE A 981 35.01 -93.72 -30.59
C ILE A 981 34.62 -94.59 -29.39
N ALA A 982 34.42 -93.98 -28.25
CA ALA A 982 33.96 -94.72 -27.06
C ALA A 982 32.50 -95.17 -27.22
N LEU A 983 31.73 -94.43 -27.94
CA LEU A 983 30.30 -94.78 -28.19
C LEU A 983 30.20 -95.86 -29.28
N LEU A 984 31.13 -95.86 -30.21
CA LEU A 984 31.10 -96.91 -31.26
C LEU A 984 31.63 -98.22 -30.70
N PHE A 985 32.60 -98.13 -29.68
CA PHE A 985 33.07 -99.36 -29.02
C PHE A 985 31.99 -99.91 -28.07
N TYR A 986 31.27 -98.99 -27.46
CA TYR A 986 30.14 -99.41 -26.60
C TYR A 986 29.02 -100.02 -27.44
N ARG A 987 28.78 -99.58 -28.65
CA ARG A 987 27.70 -100.13 -29.49
C ARG A 987 28.16 -101.43 -30.17
N HIS A 988 29.51 -101.55 -30.45
CA HIS A 988 30.04 -102.81 -31.03
C HIS A 988 30.07 -103.92 -29.97
N GLN A 989 30.28 -103.65 -28.64
CA GLN A 989 30.28 -104.70 -27.60
C GLN A 989 28.85 -105.10 -27.22
N HIS A 990 27.87 -104.14 -27.54
CA HIS A 990 26.47 -104.47 -27.21
C HIS A 990 25.78 -105.17 -28.38
N ARG A 991 26.40 -105.26 -29.62
CA ARG A 991 25.83 -106.01 -30.77
C ARG A 991 26.44 -107.40 -30.86
N LYS A 992 27.41 -107.87 -29.95
CA LYS A 992 27.93 -109.26 -29.89
C LYS A 992 27.32 -110.01 -28.70
N LYS A 993 26.28 -109.43 -28.02
CA LYS A 993 25.49 -110.14 -27.00
C LYS A 993 24.04 -110.29 -27.46
N GLN A 994 23.85 -110.34 -28.84
CA GLN A 994 22.58 -110.79 -29.44
C GLN A 994 22.85 -111.36 -30.83
N TYR A 995 23.85 -112.48 -30.90
CA TYR A 995 23.96 -113.59 -31.86
C TYR A 995 25.40 -114.13 -31.84
#